data_AF-A0AA39P6X3-F1
#
_entry.id   AF-A0AA39P6X3-F1
#
_cell.length_a   1.000
_cell.length_b   1.000
_cell.length_c   1.000
_cell.angle_alpha   90.00
_cell.angle_beta   90.00
_cell.angle_gamma   90.00
#
_symmetry.space_group_name_H-M   'P 1'
#
loop_
_entity.id
_entity.type
_entity.pdbx_description
1 polymer ?
#
loop_
_entity_poly.entity_id
_entity_poly.type
_entity_poly.pdbx_seq_one_letter_code
_entity_poly.pdbx_strand_id
1 'polypeptide(L)'
;MSTEKVDISLQSTDISLGSLDSSFEPPRTSNTIATPKADYSRSVYLDDTDGDYTPAALRARRKSGAKGALTLRDQEKHIDHLKKENFDIKIKCHFLEERLAQLAPDQMDAALKQNIDLKIELSARGQEIKRLKKLLLELERELERMQRAAGRGRERELEEKLEERDREIRELRRRQNGHGHEAELEEQLEEARDLLEESNTEIERLREMVEVRDGEDRDDSPLKERVAELEAANEEWQQRMQNMADDYEEEKQELVGSIESMGAKIEQLLHRNEAQMQERSESRAMMLDEREHREAVEDDLNEVKDRLAAALIELQQKDDEIEVKNEELDNIVVQHENIVEQWRGEVEETRGQVEELRDVLAERDAESKDLRLNINELEANTEDLHAKFEAALAHLEREAEEKDSEIETLTDAVKELGEQVYNLEDERDRIRDAADRMREDDDAEKERLEAIQAALKEKLSQVKAQLIETTEAYETCSREIHAHRARQEELAQHVEELVEEVEREREARERSENALEEGQDELRRQRRALEAKESALQSALNDLARAQSLLSQREADLEAVQTALRMLESESKRAGETHSTTQFSLQLEVDRLKRDLERVEDELTRARKELDERESKGRDRDDDLDRLHGENRDLSAQLAAQTQARLNVSEKLDVVQGNLRASEAEIAAFKARVGELEARLGKDQRSLLNAESQYRDQLTERNTLLLTIYQYMDKILGVDKTPKKGETKPFTNFSVFHDNLITRLKALTQIQLDFDRRCKEVEGRFMDKLTDMRKQLDARWKQIDKFEASAKAYAEVKAGWRRKFSAKEGELEAIKTTNAEMAAQLASIARPGHTDSMEIRSLSTRAVNAERRLNNAQNQLLATEEKMAQMSQRSATADAKWEARVKEYETRLRAAEERVKRERQGGKERVAELEASVRVLQRQLDLAQRRSHQLNDVVANSHA
;
A
#
# COMPACT_ATOMS: atom_id res chain seq x y z
N MET A 1 -4.87 6.81 -75.23
CA MET A 1 -5.69 8.02 -75.48
C MET A 1 -6.04 8.61 -74.13
N SER A 2 -5.98 9.94 -74.00
CA SER A 2 -6.52 10.77 -72.90
C SER A 2 -6.03 10.46 -71.47
N THR A 3 -5.13 11.20 -70.82
CA THR A 3 -5.10 12.63 -70.37
C THR A 3 -5.90 12.94 -69.09
N GLU A 4 -5.17 13.13 -67.99
CA GLU A 4 -5.40 14.03 -66.83
C GLU A 4 -4.14 13.81 -65.94
N LYS A 5 -3.19 14.74 -65.69
CA LYS A 5 -3.19 16.18 -65.37
C LYS A 5 -3.94 16.56 -64.08
N VAL A 6 -3.17 16.70 -63.00
CA VAL A 6 -3.49 17.52 -61.83
C VAL A 6 -2.25 18.36 -61.51
N ASP A 7 -2.45 19.66 -61.34
CA ASP A 7 -1.37 20.65 -61.19
C ASP A 7 -0.84 20.75 -59.75
N ILE A 8 0.45 21.06 -59.60
CA ILE A 8 1.08 21.43 -58.33
C ILE A 8 1.00 22.96 -58.18
N SER A 9 0.16 23.43 -57.25
CA SER A 9 0.07 24.85 -56.90
C SER A 9 0.86 25.16 -55.63
N LEU A 10 2.06 25.71 -55.80
CA LEU A 10 2.81 26.36 -54.72
C LEU A 10 2.22 27.77 -54.48
N GLN A 11 1.52 27.96 -53.37
CA GLN A 11 1.16 29.30 -52.90
C GLN A 11 2.19 29.80 -51.88
N SER A 12 2.88 30.87 -52.25
CA SER A 12 3.66 31.70 -51.33
C SER A 12 2.72 32.46 -50.41
N THR A 13 3.07 32.57 -49.13
CA THR A 13 2.46 33.52 -48.20
C THR A 13 3.54 34.36 -47.53
N ASP A 14 3.78 35.54 -48.10
CA ASP A 14 4.35 36.66 -47.36
C ASP A 14 3.43 37.02 -46.19
N ILE A 15 3.95 37.13 -44.97
CA ILE A 15 3.37 38.00 -43.93
C ILE A 15 4.50 38.78 -43.24
N SER A 16 4.32 40.10 -43.28
CA SER A 16 5.15 41.16 -42.72
C SER A 16 5.49 41.00 -41.23
N LEU A 17 6.71 41.37 -40.86
CA LEU A 17 7.05 41.83 -39.51
C LEU A 17 6.28 43.12 -39.20
N GLY A 18 5.62 43.20 -38.04
CA GLY A 18 4.82 44.37 -37.67
C GLY A 18 4.55 44.50 -36.17
N SER A 19 5.24 45.47 -35.55
CA SER A 19 4.96 46.19 -34.28
C SER A 19 4.55 45.43 -33.01
N LEU A 20 5.25 45.76 -31.92
CA LEU A 20 4.66 45.66 -30.57
C LEU A 20 3.47 46.61 -30.46
N ASP A 21 2.44 46.21 -29.71
CA ASP A 21 1.81 47.10 -28.72
C ASP A 21 1.29 46.30 -27.53
N SER A 22 1.28 46.92 -26.35
CA SER A 22 0.82 46.36 -25.09
C SER A 22 -0.63 46.72 -24.84
N SER A 23 -1.51 45.75 -24.58
CA SER A 23 -2.83 46.00 -24.01
C SER A 23 -3.33 44.81 -23.18
N PHE A 24 -4.13 45.14 -22.18
CA PHE A 24 -4.45 44.34 -21.00
C PHE A 24 -5.94 43.96 -21.00
N GLU A 25 -6.26 42.67 -20.91
CA GLU A 25 -7.37 42.11 -20.10
C GLU A 25 -7.47 40.57 -20.27
N PRO A 26 -7.70 39.79 -19.20
CA PRO A 26 -7.97 38.35 -19.28
C PRO A 26 -9.49 38.02 -19.24
N PRO A 27 -9.95 36.97 -19.94
CA PRO A 27 -11.35 36.55 -19.90
C PRO A 27 -11.69 35.82 -18.60
N ARG A 28 -12.94 36.00 -18.14
CA ARG A 28 -13.50 35.29 -16.98
C ARG A 28 -13.78 33.82 -17.33
N THR A 29 -13.21 32.89 -16.57
CA THR A 29 -13.67 31.49 -16.55
C THR A 29 -14.20 31.13 -15.17
N SER A 30 -15.51 30.92 -15.10
CA SER A 30 -16.14 30.26 -13.96
C SER A 30 -16.01 28.75 -14.12
N ASN A 31 -15.35 28.07 -13.20
CA ASN A 31 -15.71 26.69 -12.85
C ASN A 31 -15.21 26.33 -11.45
N THR A 32 -16.16 26.02 -10.58
CA THR A 32 -15.92 25.56 -9.22
C THR A 32 -15.64 24.06 -9.21
N ILE A 33 -14.44 23.65 -8.81
CA ILE A 33 -14.14 22.27 -8.41
C ILE A 33 -13.63 22.30 -6.98
N ALA A 34 -14.33 21.59 -6.09
CA ALA A 34 -14.03 21.56 -4.67
C ALA A 34 -12.90 20.56 -4.36
N THR A 35 -11.93 20.99 -3.55
CA THR A 35 -10.89 20.12 -2.97
C THR A 35 -11.13 19.94 -1.46
N PRO A 36 -11.01 18.71 -0.92
CA PRO A 36 -11.19 18.45 0.51
C PRO A 36 -9.98 18.91 1.34
N LYS A 37 -10.24 19.33 2.58
CA LYS A 37 -9.25 19.87 3.51
C LYS A 37 -8.32 18.77 4.06
N ALA A 38 -7.04 19.08 4.19
CA ALA A 38 -6.07 18.29 4.97
C ALA A 38 -5.73 19.02 6.28
N ASP A 39 -5.74 18.30 7.40
CA ASP A 39 -5.51 18.88 8.72
C ASP A 39 -4.05 19.25 8.99
N TYR A 40 -3.86 20.42 9.59
CA TYR A 40 -2.55 21.00 9.87
C TYR A 40 -2.16 20.77 11.34
N SER A 41 -1.46 19.68 11.64
CA SER A 41 -0.89 19.49 12.98
C SER A 41 0.33 20.40 13.18
N ARG A 42 0.33 21.13 14.29
CA ARG A 42 1.19 22.31 14.52
C ARG A 42 2.40 21.93 15.38
N SER A 43 3.55 21.70 14.75
CA SER A 43 4.84 21.64 15.47
C SER A 43 5.35 23.06 15.77
N VAL A 44 5.88 23.28 16.97
CA VAL A 44 6.47 24.54 17.42
C VAL A 44 7.97 24.31 17.64
N TYR A 45 8.80 25.11 16.97
CA TYR A 45 10.25 25.12 17.17
C TYR A 45 10.61 25.62 18.57
N LEU A 46 11.59 24.95 19.18
CA LEU A 46 12.54 25.54 20.12
C LEU A 46 13.95 25.10 19.72
N ASP A 47 14.92 25.92 20.07
CA ASP A 47 16.24 26.03 19.44
C ASP A 47 17.36 25.52 20.36
N ASP A 48 18.44 25.03 19.74
CA ASP A 48 19.80 24.71 20.24
C ASP A 48 20.03 24.23 21.70
N THR A 49 20.65 23.05 21.84
CA THR A 49 22.06 22.89 22.30
C THR A 49 22.54 21.42 22.29
N ASP A 50 23.86 21.21 22.28
CA ASP A 50 24.56 19.92 22.13
C ASP A 50 24.20 18.82 23.15
N GLY A 51 24.29 17.54 22.73
CA GLY A 51 24.41 16.41 23.67
C GLY A 51 23.98 15.02 23.17
N ASP A 52 24.95 14.10 23.08
CA ASP A 52 24.85 12.63 23.05
C ASP A 52 23.58 11.92 22.53
N TYR A 53 23.75 11.22 21.40
CA TYR A 53 22.82 10.20 20.90
C TYR A 53 22.80 8.94 21.78
N THR A 54 21.76 8.77 22.60
CA THR A 54 21.36 7.45 23.14
C THR A 54 19.84 7.22 23.00
N PRO A 55 19.36 6.33 22.10
CA PRO A 55 17.94 6.05 21.96
C PRO A 55 17.52 4.85 22.82
N ALA A 56 16.82 5.12 23.93
CA ALA A 56 16.22 4.10 24.78
C ALA A 56 14.68 4.24 24.87
N ALA A 57 14.00 3.39 24.08
CA ALA A 57 12.65 2.85 24.28
C ALA A 57 11.43 3.79 24.45
N LEU A 58 10.43 3.59 23.58
CA LEU A 58 9.08 3.22 24.06
C LEU A 58 8.26 2.44 23.01
N ARG A 59 8.17 1.12 23.25
CA ARG A 59 7.04 0.20 22.97
C ARG A 59 6.11 0.48 21.77
N ALA A 60 6.34 -0.26 20.68
CA ALA A 60 5.24 -0.82 19.88
C ALA A 60 4.96 -2.27 20.33
N ARG A 61 3.68 -2.64 20.46
CA ARG A 61 3.20 -3.89 21.07
C ARG A 61 3.22 -5.05 20.05
N ARG A 62 4.06 -6.06 20.28
CA ARG A 62 4.09 -7.31 19.50
C ARG A 62 2.73 -8.03 19.51
N LYS A 63 2.29 -8.53 18.35
CA LYS A 63 1.55 -9.80 18.24
C LYS A 63 2.48 -10.82 17.58
N SER A 64 2.61 -12.00 18.16
CA SER A 64 3.62 -13.00 17.81
C SER A 64 3.04 -14.14 16.96
N GLY A 65 3.62 -14.38 15.78
CA GLY A 65 3.60 -15.68 15.12
C GLY A 65 4.94 -16.40 15.39
N ALA A 66 4.91 -17.66 15.80
CA ALA A 66 6.09 -18.38 16.27
C ALA A 66 6.92 -19.00 15.14
N LYS A 67 8.25 -18.82 15.18
CA LYS A 67 9.26 -19.70 14.56
C LYS A 67 10.63 -19.42 15.19
N GLY A 68 11.33 -20.47 15.65
CA GLY A 68 12.75 -20.45 16.02
C GLY A 68 13.18 -19.49 17.14
N ALA A 69 13.19 -19.94 18.39
CA ALA A 69 13.80 -19.18 19.49
C ALA A 69 15.34 -19.22 19.39
N LEU A 70 15.95 -18.23 18.72
CA LEU A 70 17.40 -17.96 18.81
C LEU A 70 17.79 -17.85 20.28
N THR A 71 18.91 -18.48 20.69
CA THR A 71 19.39 -18.36 22.07
C THR A 71 19.83 -16.92 22.37
N LEU A 72 19.80 -16.49 23.64
CA LEU A 72 20.23 -15.14 24.03
C LEU A 72 21.64 -14.81 23.52
N ARG A 73 22.54 -15.80 23.53
CA ARG A 73 23.92 -15.67 23.03
C ARG A 73 24.00 -15.47 21.50
N ASP A 74 23.05 -16.01 20.76
CA ASP A 74 22.99 -15.85 19.31
C ASP A 74 22.26 -14.54 18.92
N GLN A 75 21.30 -14.10 19.74
CA GLN A 75 20.73 -12.74 19.64
C GLN A 75 21.81 -11.68 19.91
N GLU A 76 22.64 -11.87 20.92
CA GLU A 76 23.76 -10.99 21.27
C GLU A 76 24.81 -10.91 20.15
N LYS A 77 25.22 -12.05 19.58
CA LYS A 77 26.08 -12.09 18.38
C LYS A 77 25.45 -11.40 17.17
N HIS A 78 24.15 -11.56 16.95
CA HIS A 78 23.46 -10.91 15.84
C HIS A 78 23.38 -9.39 16.03
N ILE A 79 23.15 -8.93 17.27
CA ILE A 79 23.24 -7.51 17.66
C ILE A 79 24.66 -6.97 17.41
N ASP A 80 25.71 -7.70 17.78
CA ASP A 80 27.10 -7.25 17.55
C ASP A 80 27.50 -7.28 16.06
N HIS A 81 26.94 -8.20 15.27
CA HIS A 81 27.08 -8.19 13.81
C HIS A 81 26.41 -6.96 13.21
N LEU A 82 25.14 -6.70 13.56
CA LEU A 82 24.39 -5.52 13.13
C LEU A 82 25.06 -4.21 13.57
N LYS A 83 25.69 -4.15 14.75
CA LYS A 83 26.48 -2.98 15.18
C LYS A 83 27.70 -2.75 14.27
N LYS A 84 28.41 -3.82 13.87
CA LYS A 84 29.54 -3.72 12.93
C LYS A 84 29.07 -3.29 11.54
N GLU A 85 28.02 -3.91 11.01
CA GLU A 85 27.44 -3.50 9.72
C GLU A 85 26.96 -2.03 9.76
N ASN A 86 26.35 -1.58 10.86
CA ASN A 86 25.94 -0.17 11.00
C ASN A 86 27.13 0.79 11.08
N PHE A 87 28.24 0.38 11.70
CA PHE A 87 29.49 1.15 11.74
C PHE A 87 30.17 1.21 10.36
N ASP A 88 30.26 0.09 9.66
CA ASP A 88 30.82 0.01 8.30
C ASP A 88 29.97 0.80 7.30
N ILE A 89 28.64 0.78 7.42
CA ILE A 89 27.72 1.62 6.64
C ILE A 89 27.94 3.11 6.93
N LYS A 90 28.13 3.51 8.20
CA LYS A 90 28.42 4.90 8.55
C LYS A 90 29.75 5.39 7.95
N ILE A 91 30.80 4.58 8.03
CA ILE A 91 32.09 4.87 7.37
C ILE A 91 31.90 4.99 5.84
N LYS A 92 31.09 4.09 5.25
CA LYS A 92 30.82 4.13 3.80
C LYS A 92 29.99 5.34 3.39
N CYS A 93 29.02 5.78 4.20
CA CYS A 93 28.29 7.04 3.97
C CYS A 93 29.24 8.23 4.06
N HIS A 94 30.06 8.32 5.11
CA HIS A 94 31.06 9.39 5.25
C HIS A 94 31.98 9.49 4.02
N PHE A 95 32.54 8.37 3.54
CA PHE A 95 33.40 8.39 2.34
C PHE A 95 32.62 8.65 1.04
N LEU A 96 31.32 8.38 0.98
CA LEU A 96 30.49 8.76 -0.18
C LEU A 96 30.11 10.24 -0.14
N GLU A 97 29.84 10.79 1.04
CA GLU A 97 29.61 12.23 1.29
C GLU A 97 30.87 13.05 1.00
N GLU A 98 32.02 12.63 1.50
CA GLU A 98 33.33 13.24 1.24
C GLU A 98 33.69 13.16 -0.26
N ARG A 99 33.39 12.03 -0.92
CA ARG A 99 33.61 11.86 -2.37
C ARG A 99 32.62 12.67 -3.21
N LEU A 100 31.38 12.86 -2.78
CA LEU A 100 30.41 13.75 -3.41
C LEU A 100 30.84 15.22 -3.28
N ALA A 101 31.28 15.64 -2.10
CA ALA A 101 31.81 16.97 -1.85
C ALA A 101 33.05 17.28 -2.70
N GLN A 102 33.91 16.29 -2.96
CA GLN A 102 35.08 16.43 -3.84
C GLN A 102 34.75 16.40 -5.34
N LEU A 103 33.73 15.65 -5.78
CA LEU A 103 33.40 15.48 -7.20
C LEU A 103 32.43 16.52 -7.76
N ALA A 104 31.63 17.17 -6.92
CA ALA A 104 30.60 18.11 -7.38
C ALA A 104 30.33 19.29 -6.41
N PRO A 105 31.34 20.09 -6.03
CA PRO A 105 31.15 21.25 -5.16
C PRO A 105 30.08 22.21 -5.69
N ASP A 106 30.09 22.52 -6.99
CA ASP A 106 29.10 23.39 -7.63
C ASP A 106 27.65 22.87 -7.51
N GLN A 107 27.46 21.55 -7.49
CA GLN A 107 26.13 20.95 -7.31
C GLN A 107 25.68 20.99 -5.85
N MET A 108 26.61 20.87 -4.91
CA MET A 108 26.32 21.00 -3.48
C MET A 108 26.00 22.46 -3.12
N ASP A 109 26.74 23.42 -3.67
CA ASP A 109 26.43 24.85 -3.53
C ASP A 109 25.12 25.25 -4.22
N ALA A 110 24.83 24.67 -5.40
CA ALA A 110 23.52 24.85 -6.04
C ALA A 110 22.37 24.26 -5.20
N ALA A 111 22.55 23.08 -4.59
CA ALA A 111 21.55 22.45 -3.72
C ALA A 111 21.37 23.19 -2.39
N LEU A 112 22.45 23.79 -1.84
CA LEU A 112 22.40 24.67 -0.67
C LEU A 112 21.66 25.97 -1.01
N LYS A 113 21.98 26.59 -2.16
CA LYS A 113 21.30 27.79 -2.64
C LYS A 113 19.81 27.54 -2.87
N GLN A 114 19.46 26.43 -3.54
CA GLN A 114 18.07 26.00 -3.72
C GLN A 114 17.36 25.72 -2.39
N ASN A 115 18.06 25.18 -1.37
CA ASN A 115 17.50 25.05 -0.01
C ASN A 115 17.26 26.40 0.67
N ILE A 116 18.16 27.37 0.49
CA ILE A 116 17.99 28.74 1.01
C ILE A 116 16.78 29.40 0.34
N ASP A 117 16.66 29.29 -0.99
CA ASP A 117 15.53 29.82 -1.76
C ASP A 117 14.22 29.15 -1.34
N LEU A 118 14.17 27.82 -1.23
CA LEU A 118 13.01 27.09 -0.72
C LEU A 118 12.64 27.47 0.73
N LYS A 119 13.62 27.78 1.58
CA LYS A 119 13.40 28.23 2.97
C LYS A 119 12.85 29.66 3.02
N ILE A 120 13.25 30.52 2.08
CA ILE A 120 12.68 31.86 1.88
C ILE A 120 11.23 31.74 1.36
N GLU A 121 10.98 30.88 0.36
CA GLU A 121 9.62 30.63 -0.15
C GLU A 121 8.70 30.03 0.93
N LEU A 122 9.17 29.06 1.71
CA LEU A 122 8.43 28.48 2.83
C LEU A 122 8.06 29.54 3.87
N SER A 123 8.98 30.46 4.17
CA SER A 123 8.74 31.61 5.06
C SER A 123 7.69 32.57 4.47
N ALA A 124 7.81 32.92 3.19
CA ALA A 124 6.86 33.78 2.49
C ALA A 124 5.45 33.17 2.43
N ARG A 125 5.33 31.89 2.05
CA ARG A 125 4.06 31.13 2.07
C ARG A 125 3.52 30.99 3.49
N GLY A 126 4.38 30.82 4.49
CA GLY A 126 3.99 30.82 5.91
C GLY A 126 3.42 32.16 6.39
N GLN A 127 3.91 33.30 5.88
CA GLN A 127 3.31 34.61 6.13
C GLN A 127 1.99 34.78 5.38
N GLU A 128 1.91 34.32 4.13
CA GLU A 128 0.69 34.38 3.32
C GLU A 128 -0.46 33.57 3.94
N ILE A 129 -0.19 32.34 4.40
CA ILE A 129 -1.14 31.50 5.13
C ILE A 129 -1.61 32.19 6.43
N LYS A 130 -0.75 32.94 7.13
CA LYS A 130 -1.16 33.73 8.31
C LYS A 130 -2.09 34.89 7.95
N ARG A 131 -1.87 35.58 6.83
CA ARG A 131 -2.78 36.63 6.33
C ARG A 131 -4.14 36.04 5.95
N LEU A 132 -4.14 34.96 5.15
CA LEU A 132 -5.36 34.29 4.67
C LEU A 132 -6.18 33.70 5.83
N LYS A 133 -5.54 33.11 6.84
CA LYS A 133 -6.23 32.64 8.05
C LYS A 133 -6.87 33.77 8.84
N LYS A 134 -6.26 34.97 8.88
CA LYS A 134 -6.86 36.13 9.55
C LYS A 134 -8.09 36.64 8.78
N LEU A 135 -7.99 36.74 7.46
CA LEU A 135 -9.09 37.17 6.58
C LEU A 135 -10.29 36.20 6.65
N LEU A 136 -10.05 34.88 6.64
CA LEU A 136 -11.10 33.88 6.81
C LEU A 136 -11.84 34.04 8.15
N LEU A 137 -11.10 34.29 9.24
CA LEU A 137 -11.68 34.49 10.58
C LEU A 137 -12.42 35.83 10.74
N GLU A 138 -12.17 36.80 9.86
CA GLU A 138 -12.94 38.04 9.76
C GLU A 138 -14.23 37.80 8.95
N LEU A 139 -14.14 37.09 7.81
CA LEU A 139 -15.30 36.71 6.98
C LEU A 139 -16.26 35.74 7.68
N GLU A 140 -15.77 34.77 8.45
CA GLU A 140 -16.59 33.85 9.26
C GLU A 140 -17.43 34.62 10.29
N ARG A 141 -16.85 35.65 10.92
CA ARG A 141 -17.57 36.52 11.88
C ARG A 141 -18.61 37.41 11.21
N GLU A 142 -18.41 37.79 9.95
CA GLU A 142 -19.39 38.54 9.16
C GLU A 142 -20.54 37.65 8.70
N LEU A 143 -20.25 36.43 8.25
CA LEU A 143 -21.26 35.40 7.96
C LEU A 143 -22.11 35.06 9.19
N GLU A 144 -21.50 34.91 10.37
CA GLU A 144 -22.21 34.66 11.63
C GLU A 144 -23.12 35.82 12.06
N ARG A 145 -22.81 37.06 11.66
CA ARG A 145 -23.67 38.23 11.88
C ARG A 145 -24.85 38.23 10.90
N MET A 146 -24.59 37.93 9.63
CA MET A 146 -25.63 37.85 8.59
C MET A 146 -26.63 36.71 8.84
N GLN A 147 -26.18 35.53 9.27
CA GLN A 147 -27.07 34.42 9.62
C GLN A 147 -27.99 34.74 10.81
N ARG A 148 -27.49 35.41 11.86
CA ARG A 148 -28.31 35.83 13.01
C ARG A 148 -29.37 36.89 12.65
N ALA A 149 -29.15 37.67 11.59
CA ALA A 149 -30.13 38.65 11.11
C ALA A 149 -31.29 38.00 10.33
N ALA A 150 -31.03 36.93 9.57
CA ALA A 150 -32.03 36.33 8.67
C ALA A 150 -33.05 35.40 9.36
N GLY A 151 -32.71 34.79 10.50
CA GLY A 151 -33.56 33.76 11.13
C GLY A 151 -34.88 34.28 11.73
N ARG A 152 -34.89 35.49 12.30
CA ARG A 152 -35.99 35.98 13.18
C ARG A 152 -37.30 36.37 12.49
N GLY A 153 -37.33 36.44 11.16
CA GLY A 153 -38.55 36.82 10.42
C GLY A 153 -39.53 35.65 10.25
N ARG A 154 -39.01 34.44 10.02
CA ARG A 154 -39.80 33.28 9.57
C ARG A 154 -40.43 32.47 10.71
N GLU A 155 -39.90 32.62 11.92
CA GLU A 155 -40.36 31.95 13.13
C GLU A 155 -41.68 32.56 13.64
N ARG A 156 -41.76 33.90 13.67
CA ARG A 156 -42.96 34.64 14.12
C ARG A 156 -44.19 34.45 13.26
N GLU A 157 -44.04 34.41 11.93
CA GLU A 157 -45.16 34.12 11.01
C GLU A 157 -45.71 32.68 11.13
N LEU A 158 -44.98 31.78 11.79
CA LEU A 158 -45.41 30.41 12.06
C LEU A 158 -46.05 30.28 13.45
N GLU A 159 -45.57 31.00 14.46
CA GLU A 159 -46.23 31.13 15.77
C GLU A 159 -47.65 31.71 15.63
N GLU A 160 -47.80 32.81 14.89
CA GLU A 160 -49.10 33.51 14.75
C GLU A 160 -50.19 32.63 14.12
N LYS A 161 -49.80 31.74 13.18
CA LYS A 161 -50.69 30.76 12.52
C LYS A 161 -50.98 29.52 13.36
N LEU A 162 -50.11 29.19 14.31
CA LEU A 162 -50.34 28.14 15.31
C LEU A 162 -51.38 28.61 16.35
N GLU A 163 -51.28 29.86 16.81
CA GLU A 163 -52.24 30.40 17.77
C GLU A 163 -53.68 30.48 17.23
N GLU A 164 -53.88 30.80 15.94
CA GLU A 164 -55.22 30.75 15.33
C GLU A 164 -55.82 29.34 15.35
N ARG A 165 -55.01 28.31 15.02
CA ARG A 165 -55.44 26.91 15.04
C ARG A 165 -55.74 26.40 16.47
N ASP A 166 -54.96 26.83 17.45
CA ASP A 166 -55.20 26.47 18.86
C ASP A 166 -56.41 27.18 19.48
N ARG A 167 -56.87 28.31 18.92
CA ARG A 167 -58.17 28.91 19.27
C ARG A 167 -59.33 28.08 18.69
N GLU A 168 -59.23 27.70 17.42
CA GLU A 168 -60.22 26.88 16.69
C GLU A 168 -60.43 25.49 17.35
N ILE A 169 -59.35 24.83 17.81
CA ILE A 169 -59.41 23.53 18.52
C ILE A 169 -60.07 23.66 19.90
N ARG A 170 -59.89 24.79 20.61
CA ARG A 170 -60.52 25.02 21.93
C ARG A 170 -62.03 25.23 21.84
N GLU A 171 -62.53 25.86 20.78
CA GLU A 171 -63.97 26.03 20.57
C GLU A 171 -64.68 24.72 20.21
N LEU A 172 -64.02 23.85 19.44
CA LEU A 172 -64.55 22.52 19.12
C LEU A 172 -64.59 21.59 20.35
N ARG A 173 -63.54 21.57 21.17
CA ARG A 173 -63.50 20.74 22.40
C ARG A 173 -64.55 21.15 23.45
N ARG A 174 -64.99 22.41 23.46
CA ARG A 174 -66.06 22.88 24.37
C ARG A 174 -67.47 22.43 23.96
N ARG A 175 -67.64 21.83 22.78
CA ARG A 175 -68.93 21.31 22.28
C ARG A 175 -69.07 19.78 22.35
N GLN A 176 -68.04 19.06 22.81
CA GLN A 176 -67.98 17.59 22.69
C GLN A 176 -67.87 16.82 24.02
N ASN A 177 -68.00 17.48 25.17
CA ASN A 177 -68.08 16.79 26.48
C ASN A 177 -69.54 16.66 26.96
N GLY A 178 -70.12 15.48 26.74
CA GLY A 178 -71.37 15.06 27.38
C GLY A 178 -71.70 13.60 27.05
N HIS A 179 -71.76 12.75 28.09
CA HIS A 179 -72.01 11.30 28.06
C HIS A 179 -70.84 10.48 27.45
N GLY A 180 -70.33 9.37 28.00
CA GLY A 180 -70.61 8.71 29.29
C GLY A 180 -70.80 7.19 29.12
N HIS A 181 -69.76 6.37 29.40
CA HIS A 181 -69.87 4.90 29.49
C HIS A 181 -68.57 4.26 30.00
N GLU A 182 -68.45 4.01 31.31
CA GLU A 182 -67.40 3.14 31.90
C GLU A 182 -67.77 2.71 33.34
N ALA A 183 -69.04 2.34 33.56
CA ALA A 183 -69.60 2.03 34.88
C ALA A 183 -70.68 0.91 34.87
N GLU A 184 -70.71 0.04 33.84
CA GLU A 184 -71.80 -0.93 33.62
C GLU A 184 -71.31 -2.40 33.52
N LEU A 185 -70.10 -2.72 34.02
CA LEU A 185 -69.52 -4.07 33.91
C LEU A 185 -69.06 -4.73 35.23
N GLU A 186 -69.15 -4.05 36.37
CA GLU A 186 -68.93 -4.66 37.70
C GLU A 186 -70.24 -4.91 38.48
N GLU A 187 -71.34 -4.23 38.13
CA GLU A 187 -72.64 -4.33 38.83
C GLU A 187 -73.42 -5.64 38.48
N GLN A 188 -73.08 -6.30 37.38
CA GLN A 188 -73.83 -7.47 36.85
C GLN A 188 -73.36 -8.85 37.36
N LEU A 189 -72.42 -8.91 38.32
CA LEU A 189 -71.97 -10.17 38.95
C LEU A 189 -72.34 -10.29 40.43
N GLU A 190 -72.82 -9.21 41.06
CA GLU A 190 -73.27 -9.21 42.46
C GLU A 190 -74.78 -9.51 42.55
N GLU A 191 -75.62 -8.93 41.69
CA GLU A 191 -77.08 -9.22 41.59
C GLU A 191 -77.42 -10.70 41.28
N ALA A 192 -76.47 -11.48 40.75
CA ALA A 192 -76.68 -12.91 40.44
C ALA A 192 -76.47 -13.85 41.65
N ARG A 193 -76.02 -13.35 42.80
CA ARG A 193 -75.86 -14.15 44.03
C ARG A 193 -77.00 -13.94 45.03
N ASP A 194 -77.46 -12.70 45.21
CA ASP A 194 -78.46 -12.38 46.23
C ASP A 194 -79.84 -12.96 45.89
N LEU A 195 -80.19 -13.06 44.59
CA LEU A 195 -81.43 -13.69 44.10
C LEU A 195 -81.54 -15.22 44.34
N LEU A 196 -80.48 -15.88 44.84
CA LEU A 196 -80.49 -17.32 45.16
C LEU A 196 -80.62 -17.61 46.67
N GLU A 197 -80.30 -16.66 47.55
CA GLU A 197 -80.54 -16.81 49.00
C GLU A 197 -81.99 -16.40 49.39
N GLU A 198 -82.59 -15.44 48.68
CA GLU A 198 -84.02 -15.12 48.83
C GLU A 198 -84.93 -16.28 48.38
N SER A 199 -84.52 -17.06 47.36
CA SER A 199 -85.29 -18.23 46.90
C SER A 199 -85.30 -19.41 47.88
N ASN A 200 -84.33 -19.51 48.80
CA ASN A 200 -84.29 -20.59 49.79
C ASN A 200 -85.01 -20.23 51.10
N THR A 201 -85.03 -18.94 51.47
CA THR A 201 -85.72 -18.47 52.69
C THR A 201 -87.25 -18.37 52.52
N GLU A 202 -87.75 -18.32 51.28
CA GLU A 202 -89.20 -18.35 51.00
C GLU A 202 -89.78 -19.79 50.93
N ILE A 203 -88.95 -20.81 50.77
CA ILE A 203 -89.36 -22.23 50.79
C ILE A 203 -89.64 -22.73 52.22
N GLU A 204 -89.00 -22.14 53.23
CA GLU A 204 -89.31 -22.43 54.65
C GLU A 204 -90.58 -21.70 55.12
N ARG A 205 -90.85 -20.47 54.64
CA ARG A 205 -92.10 -19.73 54.93
C ARG A 205 -93.37 -20.40 54.38
N LEU A 206 -93.26 -21.26 53.37
CA LEU A 206 -94.41 -21.99 52.80
C LEU A 206 -94.68 -23.36 53.46
N ARG A 207 -93.94 -23.73 54.51
CA ARG A 207 -94.25 -24.93 55.33
C ARG A 207 -95.01 -24.63 56.62
N GLU A 208 -95.14 -23.37 57.02
CA GLU A 208 -95.68 -22.97 58.32
C GLU A 208 -97.13 -22.44 58.25
N MET A 209 -97.84 -22.62 57.12
CA MET A 209 -99.09 -21.89 56.84
C MET A 209 -100.28 -22.73 56.34
N VAL A 210 -100.28 -24.07 56.48
CA VAL A 210 -101.42 -24.93 56.06
C VAL A 210 -101.74 -26.12 57.00
N GLU A 211 -101.61 -26.00 58.33
CA GLU A 211 -102.43 -26.85 59.22
C GLU A 211 -102.70 -26.21 60.60
N VAL A 212 -103.71 -25.34 60.64
CA VAL A 212 -104.33 -24.82 61.86
C VAL A 212 -105.65 -25.56 62.09
N ARG A 213 -105.71 -26.41 63.12
CA ARG A 213 -106.94 -26.89 63.80
C ARG A 213 -106.57 -27.71 65.05
N ASP A 214 -106.98 -27.44 66.29
CA ASP A 214 -107.96 -26.49 66.88
C ASP A 214 -107.35 -25.72 68.09
N GLY A 215 -107.84 -24.51 68.37
CA GLY A 215 -107.81 -23.87 69.72
C GLY A 215 -109.11 -24.17 70.51
N GLU A 216 -109.38 -23.69 71.73
CA GLU A 216 -108.83 -22.55 72.51
C GLU A 216 -108.98 -22.75 74.06
N ASP A 217 -108.45 -21.80 74.83
CA ASP A 217 -108.67 -21.36 76.24
C ASP A 217 -110.16 -21.36 76.76
N ARG A 218 -110.55 -21.25 78.06
CA ARG A 218 -109.90 -20.83 79.33
C ARG A 218 -110.67 -21.09 80.66
N ASP A 219 -109.96 -20.89 81.79
CA ASP A 219 -110.29 -20.26 83.11
C ASP A 219 -111.43 -20.71 84.10
N ASP A 220 -110.96 -20.99 85.34
CA ASP A 220 -111.38 -20.54 86.72
C ASP A 220 -112.42 -21.22 87.67
N SER A 221 -111.88 -21.74 88.80
CA SER A 221 -112.32 -21.59 90.24
C SER A 221 -113.52 -22.38 90.90
N PRO A 222 -113.54 -22.56 92.27
CA PRO A 222 -113.84 -23.89 92.89
C PRO A 222 -114.80 -23.98 94.15
N LEU A 223 -115.11 -25.20 94.67
CA LEU A 223 -115.07 -25.66 96.12
C LEU A 223 -116.03 -26.84 96.57
N LYS A 224 -115.44 -27.86 97.23
CA LYS A 224 -115.84 -28.64 98.46
C LYS A 224 -116.95 -29.74 98.58
N GLU A 225 -116.47 -30.95 98.94
CA GLU A 225 -116.77 -31.84 100.11
C GLU A 225 -118.20 -32.01 100.71
N ARG A 226 -118.72 -33.27 100.76
CA ARG A 226 -119.82 -33.71 101.65
C ARG A 226 -119.82 -35.23 102.01
N VAL A 227 -118.69 -35.79 102.44
CA VAL A 227 -118.59 -37.20 102.91
C VAL A 227 -118.69 -37.24 104.45
N ALA A 228 -119.89 -37.38 105.05
CA ALA A 228 -119.99 -37.27 106.52
C ALA A 228 -121.16 -37.95 107.30
N GLU A 229 -122.28 -38.40 106.71
CA GLU A 229 -123.49 -38.78 107.49
C GLU A 229 -124.07 -40.16 107.09
N LEU A 230 -123.59 -41.23 107.76
CA LEU A 230 -124.09 -42.61 107.67
C LEU A 230 -125.34 -42.85 108.56
N GLU A 231 -125.89 -44.08 108.47
CA GLU A 231 -126.68 -44.80 109.49
C GLU A 231 -128.12 -44.35 109.86
N ALA A 232 -129.13 -45.12 109.39
CA ALA A 232 -130.38 -45.44 110.14
C ALA A 232 -131.22 -46.55 109.45
N ALA A 233 -131.61 -47.61 110.19
CA ALA A 233 -132.75 -48.57 110.00
C ALA A 233 -133.04 -49.17 108.60
N ASN A 234 -133.19 -50.48 108.33
CA ASN A 234 -133.33 -51.75 109.09
C ASN A 234 -134.56 -51.95 109.98
N GLU A 235 -135.03 -53.22 110.06
CA GLU A 235 -136.28 -53.70 110.75
C GLU A 235 -137.56 -53.23 110.00
N GLU A 236 -138.74 -53.88 109.98
CA GLU A 236 -139.45 -54.95 110.73
C GLU A 236 -140.35 -55.77 109.76
N TRP A 237 -141.07 -56.86 110.09
CA TRP A 237 -140.73 -58.08 110.83
C TRP A 237 -141.87 -59.13 110.66
N GLN A 238 -141.55 -60.30 110.12
CA GLN A 238 -141.63 -61.56 110.90
C GLN A 238 -142.99 -62.12 111.40
N GLN A 239 -144.17 -61.77 110.89
CA GLN A 239 -145.44 -62.37 111.39
C GLN A 239 -146.41 -62.85 110.30
N ARG A 240 -147.01 -64.05 110.42
CA ARG A 240 -146.66 -65.30 111.15
C ARG A 240 -147.51 -66.44 110.52
N MET A 241 -146.98 -67.61 110.17
CA MET A 241 -146.51 -68.66 111.10
C MET A 241 -147.58 -69.10 112.12
N GLN A 242 -148.77 -69.55 111.66
CA GLN A 242 -149.77 -70.11 112.59
C GLN A 242 -150.57 -71.33 112.06
N ASN A 243 -151.08 -71.33 110.82
CA ASN A 243 -152.19 -72.25 110.49
C ASN A 243 -151.83 -73.61 109.86
N MET A 244 -150.60 -73.83 109.37
CA MET A 244 -149.55 -74.77 109.84
C MET A 244 -149.91 -76.15 110.43
N ALA A 245 -151.13 -76.65 110.23
CA ALA A 245 -151.62 -77.91 110.81
C ALA A 245 -152.46 -78.70 109.80
N ASP A 246 -153.38 -78.03 109.09
CA ASP A 246 -154.01 -78.59 107.90
C ASP A 246 -152.96 -78.83 106.79
N ASP A 247 -151.90 -78.00 106.80
CA ASP A 247 -150.71 -78.11 105.94
C ASP A 247 -150.11 -79.54 105.95
N TYR A 248 -150.14 -80.33 107.03
CA TYR A 248 -149.33 -81.56 107.13
C TYR A 248 -149.81 -82.76 106.31
N GLU A 249 -151.11 -82.91 106.03
CA GLU A 249 -151.62 -84.06 105.27
C GLU A 249 -151.64 -83.77 103.76
N GLU A 250 -151.76 -82.48 103.37
CA GLU A 250 -151.52 -82.01 102.00
C GLU A 250 -150.01 -81.93 101.69
N GLU A 251 -149.17 -81.43 102.61
CA GLU A 251 -147.69 -81.43 102.48
C GLU A 251 -147.17 -82.82 102.13
N LYS A 252 -147.71 -83.89 102.73
CA LYS A 252 -147.21 -85.24 102.44
C LYS A 252 -147.45 -85.68 100.99
N GLN A 253 -148.50 -85.19 100.32
CA GLN A 253 -148.74 -85.47 98.90
C GLN A 253 -147.99 -84.48 98.00
N GLU A 254 -147.86 -83.20 98.39
CA GLU A 254 -147.03 -82.23 97.67
C GLU A 254 -145.53 -82.57 97.73
N LEU A 255 -145.02 -83.08 98.86
CA LEU A 255 -143.62 -83.45 99.05
C LEU A 255 -143.18 -84.56 98.07
N VAL A 256 -144.06 -85.49 97.71
CA VAL A 256 -143.74 -86.53 96.70
C VAL A 256 -143.61 -85.89 95.31
N GLY A 257 -144.53 -85.01 94.91
CA GLY A 257 -144.42 -84.28 93.64
C GLY A 257 -143.22 -83.31 93.60
N SER A 258 -142.88 -82.71 94.74
CA SER A 258 -141.70 -81.85 94.87
C SER A 258 -140.39 -82.64 94.66
N ILE A 259 -140.30 -83.87 95.19
CA ILE A 259 -139.12 -84.74 95.02
C ILE A 259 -138.92 -85.08 93.53
N GLU A 260 -139.99 -85.42 92.81
CA GLU A 260 -139.90 -85.70 91.36
C GLU A 260 -139.45 -84.46 90.55
N SER A 261 -139.93 -83.25 90.91
CA SER A 261 -139.51 -82.01 90.26
C SER A 261 -138.03 -81.65 90.52
N MET A 262 -137.51 -81.95 91.72
CA MET A 262 -136.10 -81.73 92.05
C MET A 262 -135.18 -82.71 91.32
N GLY A 263 -135.62 -83.95 91.07
CA GLY A 263 -134.90 -84.91 90.23
C GLY A 263 -134.60 -84.36 88.84
N ALA A 264 -135.63 -83.87 88.14
CA ALA A 264 -135.47 -83.28 86.80
C ALA A 264 -134.58 -82.01 86.80
N LYS A 265 -134.56 -81.25 87.90
CA LYS A 265 -133.69 -80.07 88.05
C LYS A 265 -132.20 -80.43 88.14
N ILE A 266 -131.88 -81.58 88.77
CA ILE A 266 -130.50 -82.06 88.94
C ILE A 266 -129.93 -82.54 87.59
N GLU A 267 -130.70 -83.28 86.79
CA GLU A 267 -130.25 -83.73 85.46
C GLU A 267 -129.91 -82.56 84.52
N GLN A 268 -130.73 -81.49 84.50
CA GLN A 268 -130.43 -80.29 83.71
C GLN A 268 -129.13 -79.58 84.14
N LEU A 269 -128.80 -79.60 85.43
CA LEU A 269 -127.56 -78.99 85.94
C LEU A 269 -126.32 -79.82 85.60
N LEU A 270 -126.43 -81.15 85.59
CA LEU A 270 -125.34 -82.04 85.15
C LEU A 270 -125.01 -81.82 83.68
N HIS A 271 -126.01 -81.84 82.79
CA HIS A 271 -125.78 -81.64 81.35
C HIS A 271 -125.17 -80.27 81.02
N ARG A 272 -125.54 -79.22 81.78
CA ARG A 272 -124.93 -77.88 81.65
C ARG A 272 -123.47 -77.86 82.09
N ASN A 273 -123.09 -78.66 83.09
CA ASN A 273 -121.71 -78.73 83.58
C ASN A 273 -120.80 -79.42 82.56
N GLU A 274 -121.25 -80.53 81.98
CA GLU A 274 -120.53 -81.27 80.94
C GLU A 274 -120.24 -80.39 79.71
N ALA A 275 -121.24 -79.65 79.22
CA ALA A 275 -121.05 -78.71 78.10
C ALA A 275 -119.97 -77.65 78.40
N GLN A 276 -119.95 -77.07 79.61
CA GLN A 276 -118.94 -76.09 80.00
C GLN A 276 -117.53 -76.69 80.18
N MET A 277 -117.42 -78.00 80.46
CA MET A 277 -116.12 -78.68 80.47
C MET A 277 -115.62 -78.95 79.05
N GLN A 278 -116.51 -79.28 78.12
CA GLN A 278 -116.20 -79.51 76.70
C GLN A 278 -115.58 -78.25 76.06
N GLU A 279 -116.28 -77.12 76.11
CA GLU A 279 -115.82 -75.82 75.56
C GLU A 279 -114.45 -75.39 76.14
N ARG A 280 -114.21 -75.68 77.42
CA ARG A 280 -112.94 -75.40 78.11
C ARG A 280 -111.80 -76.32 77.67
N SER A 281 -112.09 -77.50 77.13
CA SER A 281 -111.06 -78.38 76.55
C SER A 281 -110.71 -77.94 75.12
N GLU A 282 -111.70 -77.59 74.32
CA GLU A 282 -111.54 -77.12 72.93
C GLU A 282 -110.77 -75.79 72.89
N SER A 283 -111.12 -74.84 73.78
CA SER A 283 -110.39 -73.57 73.95
C SER A 283 -108.92 -73.76 74.36
N ARG A 284 -108.57 -74.85 75.05
CA ARG A 284 -107.16 -75.16 75.40
C ARG A 284 -106.42 -75.82 74.25
N ALA A 285 -107.08 -76.66 73.47
CA ALA A 285 -106.49 -77.27 72.28
C ALA A 285 -106.12 -76.20 71.24
N MET A 286 -107.02 -75.25 70.97
CA MET A 286 -106.76 -74.15 70.04
C MET A 286 -105.60 -73.25 70.48
N MET A 287 -105.45 -72.99 71.78
CA MET A 287 -104.31 -72.23 72.35
C MET A 287 -102.96 -72.96 72.25
N LEU A 288 -102.94 -74.29 72.15
CA LEU A 288 -101.72 -75.07 71.92
C LEU A 288 -101.35 -75.04 70.43
N ASP A 289 -102.32 -75.26 69.54
CA ASP A 289 -102.12 -75.19 68.09
C ASP A 289 -101.64 -73.80 67.64
N GLU A 290 -102.23 -72.72 68.18
CA GLU A 290 -101.76 -71.34 67.99
C GLU A 290 -100.34 -71.10 68.53
N ARG A 291 -99.88 -71.87 69.51
CA ARG A 291 -98.53 -71.75 70.05
C ARG A 291 -97.53 -72.49 69.18
N GLU A 292 -97.85 -73.70 68.75
CA GLU A 292 -97.02 -74.48 67.81
C GLU A 292 -96.85 -73.73 66.48
N HIS A 293 -97.90 -73.07 65.98
CA HIS A 293 -97.79 -72.18 64.81
C HIS A 293 -96.92 -70.94 65.04
N ARG A 294 -96.92 -70.34 66.24
CA ARG A 294 -96.00 -69.23 66.56
C ARG A 294 -94.55 -69.70 66.66
N GLU A 295 -94.31 -70.86 67.28
CA GLU A 295 -92.98 -71.47 67.41
C GLU A 295 -92.38 -71.79 66.04
N ALA A 296 -93.17 -72.36 65.12
CA ALA A 296 -92.74 -72.57 63.73
C ALA A 296 -92.38 -71.27 62.98
N VAL A 297 -93.15 -70.19 63.18
CA VAL A 297 -92.86 -68.88 62.56
C VAL A 297 -91.62 -68.22 63.20
N GLU A 298 -91.36 -68.43 64.48
CA GLU A 298 -90.14 -67.97 65.15
C GLU A 298 -88.90 -68.73 64.66
N ASP A 299 -89.01 -70.04 64.42
CA ASP A 299 -87.95 -70.86 63.80
C ASP A 299 -87.68 -70.47 62.35
N ASP A 300 -88.72 -70.30 61.52
CA ASP A 300 -88.60 -69.79 60.13
C ASP A 300 -87.92 -68.41 60.12
N LEU A 301 -88.29 -67.52 61.06
CA LEU A 301 -87.69 -66.20 61.20
C LEU A 301 -86.22 -66.27 61.61
N ASN A 302 -85.84 -67.24 62.45
CA ASN A 302 -84.44 -67.45 62.83
C ASN A 302 -83.63 -68.05 61.66
N GLU A 303 -84.18 -69.00 60.91
CA GLU A 303 -83.52 -69.53 59.71
C GLU A 303 -83.33 -68.44 58.64
N VAL A 304 -84.30 -67.52 58.48
CA VAL A 304 -84.16 -66.34 57.61
C VAL A 304 -83.08 -65.39 58.11
N LYS A 305 -82.94 -65.17 59.43
CA LYS A 305 -81.84 -64.35 59.99
C LYS A 305 -80.48 -65.00 59.77
N ASP A 306 -80.36 -66.31 59.94
CA ASP A 306 -79.10 -67.03 59.71
C ASP A 306 -78.73 -67.03 58.23
N ARG A 307 -79.70 -67.22 57.32
CA ARG A 307 -79.51 -67.06 55.87
C ARG A 307 -79.11 -65.63 55.51
N LEU A 308 -79.69 -64.61 56.14
CA LEU A 308 -79.31 -63.20 55.95
C LEU A 308 -77.90 -62.91 56.47
N ALA A 309 -77.53 -63.42 57.64
CA ALA A 309 -76.19 -63.28 58.21
C ALA A 309 -75.13 -63.96 57.33
N ALA A 310 -75.42 -65.15 56.81
CA ALA A 310 -74.56 -65.84 55.85
C ALA A 310 -74.39 -65.03 54.56
N ALA A 311 -75.47 -64.49 54.00
CA ALA A 311 -75.42 -63.65 52.79
C ALA A 311 -74.65 -62.33 53.01
N LEU A 312 -74.74 -61.72 54.20
CA LEU A 312 -73.96 -60.54 54.56
C LEU A 312 -72.46 -60.84 54.71
N ILE A 313 -72.11 -62.01 55.26
CA ILE A 313 -70.71 -62.47 55.35
C ILE A 313 -70.16 -62.79 53.94
N GLU A 314 -70.95 -63.43 53.07
CA GLU A 314 -70.55 -63.68 51.69
C GLU A 314 -70.39 -62.38 50.89
N LEU A 315 -71.27 -61.40 51.10
CA LEU A 315 -71.15 -60.07 50.51
C LEU A 315 -69.85 -59.38 50.96
N GLN A 316 -69.58 -59.34 52.27
CA GLN A 316 -68.33 -58.76 52.79
C GLN A 316 -67.09 -59.48 52.22
N GLN A 317 -67.10 -60.82 52.14
CA GLN A 317 -66.00 -61.57 51.52
C GLN A 317 -65.83 -61.24 50.03
N LYS A 318 -66.92 -60.92 49.32
CA LYS A 318 -66.86 -60.48 47.92
C LYS A 318 -66.40 -59.05 47.77
N ASP A 319 -66.76 -58.16 48.68
CA ASP A 319 -66.25 -56.79 48.73
C ASP A 319 -64.74 -56.80 49.06
N ASP A 320 -64.29 -57.58 50.05
CA ASP A 320 -62.86 -57.80 50.36
C ASP A 320 -62.10 -58.39 49.15
N GLU A 321 -62.68 -59.38 48.44
CA GLU A 321 -62.11 -59.93 47.19
C GLU A 321 -62.04 -58.90 46.06
N ILE A 322 -62.96 -57.93 46.02
CA ILE A 322 -62.98 -56.84 45.03
C ILE A 322 -61.93 -55.79 45.40
N GLU A 323 -61.78 -55.43 46.68
CA GLU A 323 -60.73 -54.52 47.14
C GLU A 323 -59.33 -55.06 46.78
N VAL A 324 -59.03 -56.32 47.11
CA VAL A 324 -57.73 -56.94 46.76
C VAL A 324 -57.51 -56.96 45.23
N LYS A 325 -58.54 -57.25 44.43
CA LYS A 325 -58.43 -57.21 42.96
C LYS A 325 -58.27 -55.81 42.40
N ASN A 326 -58.87 -54.80 43.04
CA ASN A 326 -58.66 -53.40 42.67
C ASN A 326 -57.23 -52.96 43.01
N GLU A 327 -56.70 -53.34 44.18
CA GLU A 327 -55.29 -53.12 44.51
C GLU A 327 -54.34 -53.82 43.51
N GLU A 328 -54.63 -55.06 43.11
CA GLU A 328 -53.87 -55.77 42.07
C GLU A 328 -53.94 -55.05 40.70
N LEU A 329 -55.13 -54.58 40.31
CA LEU A 329 -55.33 -53.81 39.08
C LEU A 329 -54.59 -52.47 39.11
N ASP A 330 -54.67 -51.70 40.19
CA ASP A 330 -53.97 -50.43 40.36
C ASP A 330 -52.45 -50.64 40.33
N ASN A 331 -51.94 -51.69 40.98
CA ASN A 331 -50.52 -52.07 40.90
C ASN A 331 -50.09 -52.40 39.46
N ILE A 332 -50.93 -53.09 38.68
CA ILE A 332 -50.66 -53.40 37.25
C ILE A 332 -50.73 -52.12 36.41
N VAL A 333 -51.70 -51.23 36.65
CA VAL A 333 -51.82 -49.93 35.97
C VAL A 333 -50.58 -49.08 36.22
N VAL A 334 -50.14 -48.94 37.46
CA VAL A 334 -48.90 -48.22 37.81
C VAL A 334 -47.68 -48.87 37.16
N GLN A 335 -47.58 -50.20 37.11
CA GLN A 335 -46.50 -50.87 36.37
C GLN A 335 -46.55 -50.58 34.86
N HIS A 336 -47.74 -50.60 34.25
CA HIS A 336 -47.94 -50.27 32.84
C HIS A 336 -47.63 -48.80 32.54
N GLU A 337 -48.00 -47.87 33.42
CA GLU A 337 -47.67 -46.44 33.30
C GLU A 337 -46.16 -46.21 33.37
N ASN A 338 -45.47 -46.83 34.34
CA ASN A 338 -44.00 -46.78 34.43
C ASN A 338 -43.31 -47.35 33.19
N ILE A 339 -43.83 -48.45 32.63
CA ILE A 339 -43.32 -49.01 31.36
C ILE A 339 -43.58 -48.04 30.21
N VAL A 340 -44.80 -47.50 30.07
CA VAL A 340 -45.12 -46.51 29.03
C VAL A 340 -44.26 -45.25 29.15
N GLU A 341 -43.93 -44.79 30.35
CA GLU A 341 -43.02 -43.66 30.58
C GLU A 341 -41.57 -43.99 30.20
N GLN A 342 -41.08 -45.20 30.53
CA GLN A 342 -39.76 -45.68 30.06
C GLN A 342 -39.68 -45.74 28.53
N TRP A 343 -40.67 -46.35 27.88
CA TRP A 343 -40.73 -46.43 26.41
C TRP A 343 -40.91 -45.04 25.76
N ARG A 344 -41.58 -44.09 26.41
CA ARG A 344 -41.61 -42.68 25.96
C ARG A 344 -40.22 -42.05 26.05
N GLY A 345 -39.50 -42.25 27.16
CA GLY A 345 -38.12 -41.78 27.32
C GLY A 345 -37.18 -42.34 26.24
N GLU A 346 -37.25 -43.65 25.96
CA GLU A 346 -36.46 -44.28 24.89
C GLU A 346 -36.85 -43.77 23.49
N VAL A 347 -38.13 -43.53 23.22
CA VAL A 347 -38.62 -42.94 21.97
C VAL A 347 -38.20 -41.47 21.83
N GLU A 348 -38.16 -40.70 22.93
CA GLU A 348 -37.66 -39.33 22.94
C GLU A 348 -36.14 -39.26 22.77
N GLU A 349 -35.38 -40.16 23.39
CA GLU A 349 -33.92 -40.24 23.21
C GLU A 349 -33.56 -40.65 21.77
N THR A 350 -34.19 -41.70 21.23
CA THR A 350 -33.96 -42.12 19.83
C THR A 350 -34.43 -41.07 18.84
N ARG A 351 -35.50 -40.32 19.13
CA ARG A 351 -35.91 -39.16 18.34
C ARG A 351 -34.86 -38.04 18.40
N GLY A 352 -34.29 -37.74 19.58
CA GLY A 352 -33.20 -36.79 19.74
C GLY A 352 -31.98 -37.19 18.89
N GLN A 353 -31.57 -38.45 18.95
CA GLN A 353 -30.49 -39.00 18.10
C GLN A 353 -30.79 -38.87 16.61
N VAL A 354 -32.06 -39.05 16.18
CA VAL A 354 -32.48 -38.86 14.78
C VAL A 354 -32.48 -37.38 14.38
N GLU A 355 -32.82 -36.46 15.28
CA GLU A 355 -32.75 -35.01 15.05
C GLU A 355 -31.28 -34.56 14.97
N GLU A 356 -30.40 -35.02 15.87
CA GLU A 356 -28.94 -34.79 15.80
C GLU A 356 -28.33 -35.32 14.48
N LEU A 357 -28.68 -36.52 14.05
CA LEU A 357 -28.20 -37.09 12.78
C LEU A 357 -28.72 -36.32 11.56
N ARG A 358 -29.92 -35.73 11.63
CA ARG A 358 -30.44 -34.84 10.57
C ARG A 358 -29.69 -33.52 10.50
N ASP A 359 -29.39 -32.93 11.65
CA ASP A 359 -28.62 -31.68 11.72
C ASP A 359 -27.19 -31.90 11.18
N VAL A 360 -26.52 -32.99 11.58
CA VAL A 360 -25.20 -33.37 11.03
C VAL A 360 -25.26 -33.65 9.52
N LEU A 361 -26.34 -34.26 9.00
CA LEU A 361 -26.54 -34.42 7.56
C LEU A 361 -26.75 -33.07 6.85
N ALA A 362 -27.52 -32.15 7.45
CA ALA A 362 -27.74 -30.81 6.91
C ALA A 362 -26.45 -29.97 6.89
N GLU A 363 -25.62 -30.08 7.92
CA GLU A 363 -24.27 -29.49 7.95
C GLU A 363 -23.38 -30.07 6.84
N ARG A 364 -23.35 -31.41 6.67
CA ARG A 364 -22.58 -32.06 5.59
C ARG A 364 -23.07 -31.69 4.19
N ASP A 365 -24.38 -31.51 4.01
CA ASP A 365 -24.96 -31.04 2.75
C ASP A 365 -24.64 -29.56 2.49
N ALA A 366 -24.51 -28.73 3.53
CA ALA A 366 -24.04 -27.35 3.42
C ALA A 366 -22.54 -27.30 3.07
N GLU A 367 -21.70 -28.03 3.81
CA GLU A 367 -20.27 -28.21 3.52
C GLU A 367 -20.04 -28.71 2.09
N SER A 368 -20.85 -29.68 1.61
CA SER A 368 -20.76 -30.19 0.24
C SER A 368 -21.16 -29.15 -0.82
N LYS A 369 -22.15 -28.28 -0.54
CA LYS A 369 -22.52 -27.18 -1.43
C LYS A 369 -21.42 -26.12 -1.49
N ASP A 370 -20.87 -25.74 -0.34
CA ASP A 370 -19.78 -24.76 -0.26
C ASP A 370 -18.51 -25.27 -0.95
N LEU A 371 -18.17 -26.56 -0.80
CA LEU A 371 -17.08 -27.19 -1.54
C LEU A 371 -17.33 -27.18 -3.06
N ARG A 372 -18.57 -27.42 -3.53
CA ARG A 372 -18.90 -27.31 -4.97
C ARG A 372 -18.81 -25.87 -5.47
N LEU A 373 -19.26 -24.89 -4.69
CA LEU A 373 -19.10 -23.48 -5.05
C LEU A 373 -17.62 -23.09 -5.14
N ASN A 374 -16.79 -23.51 -4.16
CA ASN A 374 -15.35 -23.28 -4.18
C ASN A 374 -14.68 -23.97 -5.39
N ILE A 375 -15.11 -25.18 -5.76
CA ILE A 375 -14.61 -25.87 -6.97
C ILE A 375 -14.99 -25.07 -8.23
N ASN A 376 -16.25 -24.67 -8.38
CA ASN A 376 -16.70 -23.87 -9.52
C ASN A 376 -15.97 -22.51 -9.60
N GLU A 377 -15.69 -21.87 -8.45
CA GLU A 377 -14.89 -20.63 -8.39
C GLU A 377 -13.44 -20.88 -8.78
N LEU A 378 -12.82 -22.00 -8.37
CA LEU A 378 -11.47 -22.37 -8.80
C LEU A 378 -11.41 -22.74 -10.28
N GLU A 379 -12.41 -23.45 -10.81
CA GLU A 379 -12.55 -23.77 -12.23
C GLU A 379 -12.69 -22.48 -13.06
N ALA A 380 -13.62 -21.58 -12.69
CA ALA A 380 -13.77 -20.29 -13.36
C ALA A 380 -12.50 -19.44 -13.29
N ASN A 381 -11.82 -19.36 -12.14
CA ASN A 381 -10.52 -18.67 -12.02
C ASN A 381 -9.43 -19.32 -12.90
N THR A 382 -9.48 -20.64 -13.10
CA THR A 382 -8.54 -21.38 -13.95
C THR A 382 -8.82 -21.13 -15.43
N GLU A 383 -10.09 -21.10 -15.85
CA GLU A 383 -10.52 -20.67 -17.19
C GLU A 383 -10.11 -19.22 -17.48
N ASP A 384 -10.32 -18.32 -16.51
CA ASP A 384 -9.92 -16.90 -16.59
C ASP A 384 -8.40 -16.72 -16.73
N LEU A 385 -7.61 -17.58 -16.07
CA LEU A 385 -6.16 -17.62 -16.20
C LEU A 385 -5.74 -18.20 -17.56
N HIS A 386 -6.39 -19.27 -18.03
CA HIS A 386 -6.14 -19.83 -19.36
C HIS A 386 -6.42 -18.80 -20.46
N ALA A 387 -7.56 -18.10 -20.41
CA ALA A 387 -7.89 -17.04 -21.36
C ALA A 387 -6.86 -15.89 -21.35
N LYS A 388 -6.32 -15.53 -20.18
CA LYS A 388 -5.23 -14.54 -20.05
C LYS A 388 -3.91 -15.05 -20.63
N PHE A 389 -3.59 -16.32 -20.45
CA PHE A 389 -2.40 -16.94 -21.06
C PHE A 389 -2.53 -17.06 -22.58
N GLU A 390 -3.70 -17.46 -23.11
CA GLU A 390 -3.97 -17.49 -24.54
C GLU A 390 -3.89 -16.09 -25.16
N ALA A 391 -4.45 -15.07 -24.51
CA ALA A 391 -4.33 -13.68 -24.96
C ALA A 391 -2.88 -13.17 -24.94
N ALA A 392 -2.08 -13.55 -23.92
CA ALA A 392 -0.67 -13.20 -23.85
C ALA A 392 0.18 -13.93 -24.90
N LEU A 393 -0.12 -15.21 -25.19
CA LEU A 393 0.52 -15.97 -26.27
C LEU A 393 0.17 -15.35 -27.63
N ALA A 394 -1.10 -15.05 -27.91
CA ALA A 394 -1.54 -14.42 -29.16
C ALA A 394 -1.01 -12.98 -29.35
N HIS A 395 -0.62 -12.30 -28.26
CA HIS A 395 0.13 -11.04 -28.33
C HIS A 395 1.60 -11.28 -28.68
N LEU A 396 2.26 -12.23 -28.01
CA LEU A 396 3.67 -12.57 -28.29
C LEU A 396 3.87 -13.16 -29.69
N GLU A 397 2.89 -13.93 -30.20
CA GLU A 397 2.87 -14.42 -31.58
C GLU A 397 2.75 -13.26 -32.57
N ARG A 398 1.86 -12.29 -32.34
CA ARG A 398 1.81 -11.06 -33.16
C ARG A 398 3.09 -10.24 -33.09
N GLU A 399 3.66 -10.06 -31.90
CA GLU A 399 4.90 -9.30 -31.75
C GLU A 399 6.06 -10.01 -32.47
N ALA A 400 6.08 -11.35 -32.48
CA ALA A 400 7.02 -12.14 -33.26
C ALA A 400 6.78 -11.98 -34.78
N GLU A 401 5.54 -12.09 -35.26
CA GLU A 401 5.19 -11.86 -36.68
C GLU A 401 5.54 -10.44 -37.16
N GLU A 402 5.26 -9.42 -36.33
CA GLU A 402 5.65 -8.04 -36.59
C GLU A 402 7.18 -7.89 -36.65
N LYS A 403 7.92 -8.50 -35.73
CA LYS A 403 9.39 -8.47 -35.70
C LYS A 403 10.02 -9.25 -36.85
N ASP A 404 9.44 -10.37 -37.27
CA ASP A 404 9.88 -11.11 -38.46
C ASP A 404 9.64 -10.26 -39.73
N SER A 405 8.52 -9.53 -39.82
CA SER A 405 8.28 -8.59 -40.94
C SER A 405 9.24 -7.38 -40.94
N GLU A 406 9.60 -6.86 -39.76
CA GLU A 406 10.67 -5.86 -39.62
C GLU A 406 12.02 -6.43 -40.06
N ILE A 407 12.34 -7.68 -39.71
CA ILE A 407 13.57 -8.36 -40.13
C ILE A 407 13.59 -8.59 -41.64
N GLU A 408 12.48 -8.98 -42.26
CA GLU A 408 12.37 -9.13 -43.72
C GLU A 408 12.63 -7.79 -44.43
N THR A 409 11.94 -6.72 -44.03
CA THR A 409 12.12 -5.38 -44.64
C THR A 409 13.53 -4.83 -44.44
N LEU A 410 14.13 -5.01 -43.27
CA LEU A 410 15.53 -4.65 -43.02
C LEU A 410 16.50 -5.51 -43.84
N THR A 411 16.21 -6.80 -44.02
CA THR A 411 17.04 -7.72 -44.82
C THR A 411 17.00 -7.32 -46.30
N ASP A 412 15.84 -6.92 -46.83
CA ASP A 412 15.72 -6.42 -48.19
C ASP A 412 16.41 -5.06 -48.37
N ALA A 413 16.29 -4.14 -47.41
CA ALA A 413 17.06 -2.90 -47.40
C ALA A 413 18.58 -3.14 -47.36
N VAL A 414 19.05 -4.17 -46.64
CA VAL A 414 20.46 -4.59 -46.65
C VAL A 414 20.88 -5.18 -48.01
N LYS A 415 19.99 -5.90 -48.72
CA LYS A 415 20.26 -6.35 -50.09
C LYS A 415 20.38 -5.16 -51.05
N GLU A 416 19.43 -4.23 -51.01
CA GLU A 416 19.46 -3.01 -51.85
C GLU A 416 20.72 -2.17 -51.60
N LEU A 417 21.10 -1.97 -50.33
CA LEU A 417 22.34 -1.29 -49.98
C LEU A 417 23.58 -2.09 -50.42
N GLY A 418 23.54 -3.42 -50.36
CA GLY A 418 24.59 -4.29 -50.88
C GLY A 418 24.75 -4.18 -52.40
N GLU A 419 23.66 -4.12 -53.16
CA GLU A 419 23.66 -3.86 -54.60
C GLU A 419 24.16 -2.45 -54.93
N GLN A 420 23.77 -1.43 -54.15
CA GLN A 420 24.28 -0.07 -54.30
C GLN A 420 25.80 0.00 -54.03
N VAL A 421 26.29 -0.66 -52.97
CA VAL A 421 27.73 -0.77 -52.70
C VAL A 421 28.42 -1.46 -53.87
N TYR A 422 27.94 -2.62 -54.33
CA TYR A 422 28.53 -3.33 -55.46
C TYR A 422 28.61 -2.45 -56.72
N ASN A 423 27.53 -1.74 -57.06
CA ASN A 423 27.51 -0.81 -58.20
C ASN A 423 28.51 0.36 -58.03
N LEU A 424 28.66 0.89 -56.82
CA LEU A 424 29.63 1.95 -56.51
C LEU A 424 31.08 1.44 -56.52
N GLU A 425 31.33 0.18 -56.15
CA GLU A 425 32.64 -0.45 -56.28
C GLU A 425 33.00 -0.70 -57.75
N ASP A 426 32.04 -1.17 -58.55
CA ASP A 426 32.17 -1.32 -60.01
C ASP A 426 32.44 0.04 -60.69
N GLU A 427 31.76 1.11 -60.28
CA GLU A 427 31.98 2.47 -60.78
C GLU A 427 33.34 3.04 -60.33
N ARG A 428 33.73 2.85 -59.07
CA ARG A 428 35.07 3.19 -58.55
C ARG A 428 36.16 2.51 -59.36
N ASP A 429 36.01 1.22 -59.67
CA ASP A 429 37.02 0.45 -60.39
C ASP A 429 37.08 0.87 -61.88
N ARG A 430 35.93 1.20 -62.51
CA ARG A 430 35.91 1.84 -63.85
C ARG A 430 36.59 3.22 -63.87
N ILE A 431 36.37 4.05 -62.84
CA ILE A 431 37.03 5.37 -62.69
C ILE A 431 38.53 5.18 -62.50
N ARG A 432 38.94 4.18 -61.71
CA ARG A 432 40.34 3.82 -61.51
C ARG A 432 41.01 3.38 -62.81
N ASP A 433 40.41 2.43 -63.53
CA ASP A 433 40.90 1.97 -64.83
C ASP A 433 41.03 3.13 -65.84
N ALA A 434 40.07 4.07 -65.83
CA ALA A 434 40.14 5.28 -66.66
C ALA A 434 41.27 6.22 -66.22
N ALA A 435 41.49 6.40 -64.92
CA ALA A 435 42.56 7.23 -64.39
C ALA A 435 43.95 6.62 -64.64
N ASP A 436 44.10 5.30 -64.55
CA ASP A 436 45.35 4.60 -64.84
C ASP A 436 45.66 4.66 -66.35
N ARG A 437 44.67 4.52 -67.25
CA ARG A 437 44.85 4.78 -68.69
C ARG A 437 45.24 6.22 -69.01
N MET A 438 44.59 7.20 -68.37
CA MET A 438 44.97 8.62 -68.54
C MET A 438 46.41 8.88 -68.09
N ARG A 439 46.91 8.18 -67.07
CA ARG A 439 48.33 8.25 -66.66
C ARG A 439 49.26 7.62 -67.68
N GLU A 440 48.89 6.46 -68.24
CA GLU A 440 49.67 5.82 -69.32
C GLU A 440 49.75 6.72 -70.57
N ASP A 441 48.65 7.38 -70.95
CA ASP A 441 48.62 8.36 -72.05
C ASP A 441 49.44 9.62 -71.72
N ASP A 442 49.31 10.19 -70.51
CA ASP A 442 50.11 11.33 -70.04
C ASP A 442 51.61 11.02 -70.01
N ASP A 443 52.00 9.82 -69.55
CA ASP A 443 53.40 9.39 -69.50
C ASP A 443 53.94 9.11 -70.91
N ALA A 444 53.15 8.53 -71.81
CA ALA A 444 53.51 8.39 -73.22
C ALA A 444 53.61 9.75 -73.94
N GLU A 445 52.80 10.75 -73.57
CA GLU A 445 52.96 12.12 -74.08
C GLU A 445 54.21 12.80 -73.51
N LYS A 446 54.53 12.63 -72.22
CA LYS A 446 55.81 13.09 -71.63
C LYS A 446 57.00 12.48 -72.36
N GLU A 447 57.04 11.17 -72.59
CA GLU A 447 58.12 10.51 -73.34
C GLU A 447 58.27 11.08 -74.76
N ARG A 448 57.16 11.35 -75.47
CA ARG A 448 57.18 12.00 -76.79
C ARG A 448 57.73 13.43 -76.70
N LEU A 449 57.30 14.21 -75.71
CA LEU A 449 57.76 15.58 -75.50
C LEU A 449 59.25 15.63 -75.11
N GLU A 450 59.73 14.71 -74.28
CA GLU A 450 61.13 14.55 -73.94
C GLU A 450 61.98 14.15 -75.15
N ALA A 451 61.50 13.22 -75.99
CA ALA A 451 62.16 12.85 -77.23
C ALA A 451 62.26 14.03 -78.22
N ILE A 452 61.18 14.81 -78.37
CA ILE A 452 61.19 16.05 -79.17
C ILE A 452 62.15 17.09 -78.57
N GLN A 453 62.15 17.26 -77.25
CA GLN A 453 63.05 18.19 -76.55
C GLN A 453 64.52 17.78 -76.74
N ALA A 454 64.83 16.48 -76.70
CA ALA A 454 66.16 15.93 -76.96
C ALA A 454 66.59 16.19 -78.42
N ALA A 455 65.72 15.90 -79.39
CA ALA A 455 65.98 16.17 -80.81
C ALA A 455 66.18 17.69 -81.09
N LEU A 456 65.42 18.57 -80.43
CA LEU A 456 65.61 20.01 -80.51
C LEU A 456 66.91 20.48 -79.86
N LYS A 457 67.31 19.89 -78.72
CA LYS A 457 68.62 20.14 -78.08
C LYS A 457 69.78 19.71 -79.00
N GLU A 458 69.66 18.57 -79.67
CA GLU A 458 70.65 18.10 -80.64
C GLU A 458 70.70 19.00 -81.89
N LYS A 459 69.55 19.41 -82.44
CA LYS A 459 69.53 20.38 -83.55
C LYS A 459 70.13 21.72 -83.15
N LEU A 460 69.88 22.19 -81.92
CA LEU A 460 70.48 23.41 -81.39
C LEU A 460 72.00 23.26 -81.21
N SER A 461 72.51 22.11 -80.78
CA SER A 461 73.96 21.88 -80.68
C SER A 461 74.62 21.76 -82.06
N GLN A 462 73.97 21.10 -83.04
CA GLN A 462 74.41 21.05 -84.43
C GLN A 462 74.50 22.46 -85.04
N VAL A 463 73.47 23.30 -84.89
CA VAL A 463 73.49 24.69 -85.38
C VAL A 463 74.53 25.54 -84.66
N LYS A 464 74.74 25.35 -83.34
CA LYS A 464 75.82 26.02 -82.61
C LYS A 464 77.20 25.61 -83.10
N ALA A 465 77.42 24.32 -83.38
CA ALA A 465 78.68 23.83 -83.93
C ALA A 465 78.95 24.41 -85.33
N GLN A 466 77.95 24.43 -86.21
CA GLN A 466 78.04 25.09 -87.52
C GLN A 466 78.31 26.59 -87.42
N LEU A 467 77.71 27.28 -86.45
CA LEU A 467 77.97 28.70 -86.20
C LEU A 467 79.41 28.92 -85.71
N ILE A 468 79.95 28.06 -84.85
CA ILE A 468 81.36 28.12 -84.41
C ILE A 468 82.29 27.86 -85.60
N GLU A 469 82.08 26.79 -86.36
CA GLU A 469 82.89 26.42 -87.54
C GLU A 469 82.91 27.55 -88.59
N THR A 470 81.76 28.16 -88.89
CA THR A 470 81.68 29.30 -89.81
C THR A 470 82.32 30.58 -89.24
N THR A 471 82.29 30.78 -87.93
CA THR A 471 82.99 31.89 -87.26
C THR A 471 84.51 31.69 -87.29
N GLU A 472 85.00 30.48 -86.99
CA GLU A 472 86.43 30.12 -87.07
C GLU A 472 86.96 30.23 -88.51
N ALA A 473 86.17 29.83 -89.50
CA ALA A 473 86.48 30.00 -90.91
C ALA A 473 86.55 31.50 -91.31
N TYR A 474 85.60 32.31 -90.84
CA TYR A 474 85.61 33.76 -91.06
C TYR A 474 86.82 34.44 -90.41
N GLU A 475 87.14 34.11 -89.16
CA GLU A 475 88.34 34.61 -88.47
C GLU A 475 89.62 34.19 -89.17
N THR A 476 89.67 32.96 -89.72
CA THR A 476 90.83 32.46 -90.47
C THR A 476 91.02 33.24 -91.77
N CYS A 477 89.95 33.43 -92.54
CA CYS A 477 89.97 34.28 -93.73
C CYS A 477 90.36 35.73 -93.39
N SER A 478 89.85 36.29 -92.29
CA SER A 478 90.22 37.63 -91.83
C SER A 478 91.71 37.72 -91.48
N ARG A 479 92.27 36.71 -90.78
CA ARG A 479 93.71 36.62 -90.48
C ARG A 479 94.55 36.54 -91.75
N GLU A 480 94.13 35.77 -92.74
CA GLU A 480 94.80 35.69 -94.05
C GLU A 480 94.78 37.05 -94.79
N ILE A 481 93.63 37.75 -94.82
CA ILE A 481 93.51 39.09 -95.40
C ILE A 481 94.46 40.08 -94.72
N HIS A 482 94.56 40.07 -93.39
CA HIS A 482 95.53 40.91 -92.67
C HIS A 482 96.99 40.54 -93.02
N ALA A 483 97.32 39.24 -93.08
CA ALA A 483 98.66 38.78 -93.47
C ALA A 483 99.01 39.07 -94.95
N HIS A 484 98.02 39.22 -95.82
CA HIS A 484 98.21 39.69 -97.19
C HIS A 484 98.43 41.20 -97.26
N ARG A 485 97.71 42.00 -96.46
CA ARG A 485 97.93 43.46 -96.37
C ARG A 485 99.32 43.79 -95.82
N ALA A 486 99.75 43.14 -94.74
CA ALA A 486 101.10 43.34 -94.19
C ALA A 486 102.20 43.08 -95.24
N ARG A 487 102.07 41.99 -96.02
CA ARG A 487 103.00 41.70 -97.13
C ARG A 487 102.93 42.72 -98.27
N GLN A 488 101.78 43.35 -98.52
CA GLN A 488 101.68 44.46 -99.48
C GLN A 488 102.35 45.74 -98.96
N GLU A 489 102.26 46.01 -97.67
CA GLU A 489 102.93 47.14 -97.00
C GLU A 489 104.46 46.95 -96.98
N GLU A 490 104.96 45.75 -96.68
CA GLU A 490 106.39 45.39 -96.80
C GLU A 490 106.92 45.57 -98.23
N LEU A 491 106.15 45.12 -99.24
CA LEU A 491 106.50 45.30 -100.65
C LEU A 491 106.50 46.78 -101.07
N ALA A 492 105.58 47.59 -100.53
CA ALA A 492 105.55 49.03 -100.80
C ALA A 492 106.77 49.74 -100.21
N GLN A 493 107.14 49.43 -98.96
CA GLN A 493 108.36 49.96 -98.31
C GLN A 493 109.61 49.59 -99.10
N HIS A 494 109.73 48.35 -99.58
CA HIS A 494 110.90 47.95 -100.38
C HIS A 494 110.95 48.64 -101.76
N VAL A 495 109.80 48.99 -102.35
CA VAL A 495 109.74 49.82 -103.55
C VAL A 495 110.19 51.26 -103.26
N GLU A 496 109.81 51.83 -102.11
CA GLU A 496 110.29 53.15 -101.67
C GLU A 496 111.82 53.15 -101.47
N GLU A 497 112.37 52.15 -100.78
CA GLU A 497 113.83 51.97 -100.60
C GLU A 497 114.59 51.91 -101.95
N LEU A 498 114.07 51.15 -102.93
CA LEU A 498 114.64 51.04 -104.26
C LEU A 498 114.56 52.36 -105.05
N VAL A 499 113.50 53.15 -104.86
CA VAL A 499 113.39 54.49 -105.45
C VAL A 499 114.47 55.41 -104.86
N GLU A 500 114.65 55.41 -103.52
CA GLU A 500 115.72 56.19 -102.89
C GLU A 500 117.13 55.76 -103.37
N GLU A 501 117.39 54.47 -103.57
CA GLU A 501 118.67 54.00 -104.13
C GLU A 501 118.91 54.51 -105.55
N VAL A 502 117.88 54.51 -106.42
CA VAL A 502 117.96 55.05 -107.78
C VAL A 502 118.18 56.57 -107.77
N GLU A 503 117.58 57.30 -106.84
CA GLU A 503 117.83 58.74 -106.68
C GLU A 503 119.27 59.03 -106.24
N ARG A 504 119.80 58.28 -105.25
CA ARG A 504 121.21 58.38 -104.83
C ARG A 504 122.19 58.06 -105.96
N GLU A 505 121.88 57.09 -106.83
CA GLU A 505 122.69 56.78 -108.03
C GLU A 505 122.66 57.90 -109.09
N ARG A 506 121.53 58.63 -109.22
CA ARG A 506 121.44 59.78 -110.13
C ARG A 506 122.28 60.96 -109.66
N GLU A 507 122.18 61.32 -108.38
CA GLU A 507 123.02 62.38 -107.80
C GLU A 507 124.53 62.06 -107.91
N ALA A 508 124.90 60.79 -107.77
CA ALA A 508 126.30 60.36 -107.92
C ALA A 508 126.81 60.53 -109.36
N ARG A 509 125.97 60.29 -110.38
CA ARG A 509 126.31 60.56 -111.79
C ARG A 509 126.44 62.06 -112.06
N GLU A 510 125.50 62.87 -111.61
CA GLU A 510 125.51 64.33 -111.79
C GLU A 510 126.78 64.98 -111.20
N ARG A 511 127.21 64.54 -110.01
CA ARG A 511 128.50 64.95 -109.42
C ARG A 511 129.72 64.55 -110.26
N SER A 512 129.64 63.46 -111.04
CA SER A 512 130.75 63.01 -111.91
C SER A 512 130.81 63.74 -113.26
N GLU A 513 129.68 64.20 -113.79
CA GLU A 513 129.64 65.02 -115.01
C GLU A 513 130.16 66.43 -114.74
N ASN A 514 129.76 67.05 -113.62
CA ASN A 514 130.24 68.38 -113.21
C ASN A 514 131.78 68.43 -113.05
N ALA A 515 132.40 67.36 -112.53
CA ALA A 515 133.86 67.26 -112.40
C ALA A 515 134.61 67.15 -113.74
N LEU A 516 133.94 66.72 -114.82
CA LEU A 516 134.51 66.63 -116.16
C LEU A 516 134.48 67.96 -116.92
N GLU A 517 133.51 68.84 -116.65
CA GLU A 517 133.47 70.18 -117.24
C GLU A 517 134.57 71.10 -116.67
N GLU A 518 134.79 71.10 -115.35
CA GLU A 518 135.83 71.92 -114.70
C GLU A 518 137.24 71.62 -115.25
N GLY A 519 137.53 70.34 -115.55
CA GLY A 519 138.82 69.93 -116.13
C GLY A 519 139.05 70.42 -117.57
N GLN A 520 137.99 70.65 -118.35
CA GLN A 520 138.13 71.13 -119.73
C GLN A 520 138.40 72.63 -119.83
N ASP A 521 137.89 73.43 -118.89
CA ASP A 521 138.08 74.88 -118.89
C ASP A 521 139.47 75.30 -118.42
N GLU A 522 140.09 74.54 -117.51
CA GLU A 522 141.46 74.83 -117.09
C GLU A 522 142.50 74.56 -118.20
N LEU A 523 142.27 73.53 -119.02
CA LEU A 523 143.10 73.26 -120.21
C LEU A 523 142.98 74.35 -121.29
N ARG A 524 141.81 75.01 -121.37
CA ARG A 524 141.56 76.15 -122.27
C ARG A 524 142.24 77.44 -121.80
N ARG A 525 142.39 77.65 -120.48
CA ARG A 525 143.13 78.80 -119.92
C ARG A 525 144.63 78.72 -120.20
N GLN A 526 145.23 77.54 -120.05
CA GLN A 526 146.69 77.37 -120.21
C GLN A 526 147.16 77.57 -121.66
N ARG A 527 146.34 77.23 -122.68
CA ARG A 527 146.68 77.49 -124.09
C ARG A 527 146.67 78.98 -124.44
N ARG A 528 145.66 79.73 -123.98
CA ARG A 528 145.54 81.19 -124.23
C ARG A 528 146.70 82.00 -123.63
N ALA A 529 147.34 81.50 -122.56
CA ALA A 529 148.49 82.15 -121.94
C ALA A 529 149.82 81.97 -122.69
N LEU A 530 149.93 80.94 -123.56
CA LEU A 530 151.14 80.66 -124.34
C LEU A 530 151.17 81.51 -125.64
N GLU A 531 150.07 81.49 -126.39
CA GLU A 531 149.88 82.26 -127.64
C GLU A 531 150.01 83.78 -127.42
N ALA A 532 149.65 84.26 -126.23
CA ALA A 532 149.80 85.66 -125.82
C ALA A 532 151.27 86.11 -125.63
N LYS A 533 152.22 85.19 -125.42
CA LYS A 533 153.65 85.53 -125.27
C LYS A 533 154.43 85.45 -126.59
N GLU A 534 154.02 84.58 -127.52
CA GLU A 534 154.67 84.46 -128.83
C GLU A 534 154.24 85.56 -129.81
N SER A 535 152.99 86.04 -129.73
CA SER A 535 152.50 87.18 -130.53
C SER A 535 153.12 88.53 -130.12
N ALA A 536 153.39 88.74 -128.83
CA ALA A 536 153.96 89.99 -128.31
C ALA A 536 155.40 90.26 -128.82
N LEU A 537 156.19 89.22 -129.07
CA LEU A 537 157.57 89.35 -129.57
C LEU A 537 157.61 89.64 -131.09
N GLN A 538 156.64 89.12 -131.84
CA GLN A 538 156.56 89.27 -133.29
C GLN A 538 155.93 90.62 -133.72
N SER A 539 155.13 91.27 -132.86
CA SER A 539 154.61 92.63 -133.12
C SER A 539 155.73 93.67 -133.07
N ALA A 540 156.53 93.65 -131.99
CA ALA A 540 157.59 94.65 -131.74
C ALA A 540 158.63 94.76 -132.86
N LEU A 541 158.89 93.66 -133.60
CA LEU A 541 159.79 93.65 -134.76
C LEU A 541 159.17 94.22 -136.05
N ASN A 542 157.85 94.27 -136.18
CA ASN A 542 157.16 94.78 -137.36
C ASN A 542 156.63 96.23 -137.18
N ASP A 543 156.42 96.66 -135.94
CA ASP A 543 155.91 98.01 -135.64
C ASP A 543 156.98 99.10 -135.83
N LEU A 544 158.27 98.75 -135.78
CA LEU A 544 159.38 99.61 -136.19
C LEU A 544 159.39 99.91 -137.71
N ALA A 545 158.88 98.99 -138.54
CA ALA A 545 158.94 99.08 -140.00
C ALA A 545 157.71 99.73 -140.65
N ARG A 546 156.53 99.71 -140.00
CA ARG A 546 155.28 100.29 -140.54
C ARG A 546 154.97 101.71 -140.07
N ALA A 547 155.53 102.14 -138.94
CA ALA A 547 155.41 103.52 -138.45
C ALA A 547 155.99 104.57 -139.43
N GLN A 548 156.85 104.16 -140.36
CA GLN A 548 157.43 105.03 -141.40
C GLN A 548 156.54 105.22 -142.65
N SER A 549 155.41 104.53 -142.79
CA SER A 549 154.66 104.45 -144.05
C SER A 549 153.23 105.03 -144.02
N LEU A 550 152.47 104.84 -142.93
CA LEU A 550 151.03 105.16 -142.90
C LEU A 550 150.65 106.35 -141.99
N LEU A 551 151.61 107.27 -141.84
CA LEU A 551 151.34 108.70 -141.62
C LEU A 551 150.43 109.29 -142.73
N SER A 552 150.39 108.66 -143.92
CA SER A 552 149.67 109.13 -145.11
C SER A 552 148.19 108.76 -145.22
N GLN A 553 147.68 107.80 -144.42
CA GLN A 553 146.28 107.34 -144.54
C GLN A 553 145.37 107.84 -143.40
N ARG A 554 145.94 108.55 -142.42
CA ARG A 554 145.20 109.21 -141.33
C ARG A 554 144.39 110.44 -141.75
N GLU A 555 144.36 110.76 -143.05
CA GLU A 555 143.55 111.83 -143.64
C GLU A 555 142.19 111.34 -144.17
N ALA A 556 141.97 110.02 -144.34
CA ALA A 556 140.81 109.49 -145.07
C ALA A 556 139.59 109.15 -144.19
N ASP A 557 139.77 108.46 -143.05
CA ASP A 557 138.65 107.85 -142.31
C ASP A 557 137.86 108.83 -141.41
N LEU A 558 138.06 110.13 -141.59
CA LEU A 558 137.41 111.20 -140.82
C LEU A 558 135.93 111.42 -141.22
N GLU A 559 135.49 110.88 -142.37
CA GLU A 559 134.12 111.07 -142.88
C GLU A 559 133.09 110.04 -142.35
N ALA A 560 133.50 108.83 -141.97
CA ALA A 560 132.57 107.76 -141.59
C ALA A 560 131.99 107.87 -140.16
N VAL A 561 132.47 108.82 -139.36
CA VAL A 561 132.15 108.95 -137.91
C VAL A 561 130.84 109.70 -137.62
N GLN A 562 130.11 110.21 -138.63
CA GLN A 562 129.07 111.23 -138.39
C GLN A 562 127.60 110.79 -138.36
N THR A 563 127.19 109.61 -138.83
CA THR A 563 125.76 109.35 -139.15
C THR A 563 124.91 108.50 -138.19
N ALA A 564 125.47 107.73 -137.25
CA ALA A 564 124.64 106.75 -136.51
C ALA A 564 124.99 106.51 -135.01
N LEU A 565 125.45 107.52 -134.28
CA LEU A 565 125.73 107.43 -132.83
C LEU A 565 124.88 108.41 -131.98
N ARG A 566 123.64 108.76 -132.38
CA ARG A 566 122.93 109.92 -131.80
C ARG A 566 121.42 109.82 -131.49
N MET A 567 120.81 108.63 -131.49
CA MET A 567 119.47 108.40 -130.93
C MET A 567 119.40 107.01 -130.25
N LEU A 568 120.29 106.63 -129.32
CA LEU A 568 120.71 107.29 -128.08
C LEU A 568 119.57 107.46 -127.06
N GLU A 569 119.62 106.63 -126.01
CA GLU A 569 119.44 107.02 -124.60
C GLU A 569 118.20 107.83 -124.17
N SER A 570 117.09 107.66 -124.87
CA SER A 570 115.73 107.89 -124.35
C SER A 570 114.80 106.80 -124.92
N GLU A 571 114.03 106.02 -124.16
CA GLU A 571 113.49 106.28 -122.82
C GLU A 571 113.58 105.05 -121.89
N SER A 572 113.93 105.31 -120.63
CA SER A 572 113.81 104.37 -119.50
C SER A 572 112.94 105.02 -118.43
N LYS A 573 111.98 104.25 -117.88
CA LYS A 573 111.20 104.51 -116.65
C LYS A 573 110.49 105.87 -116.50
N ARG A 574 109.15 105.82 -116.52
CA ARG A 574 108.16 106.46 -115.60
C ARG A 574 106.76 106.20 -116.17
N ALA A 575 105.65 106.24 -115.43
CA ALA A 575 105.37 106.05 -114.00
C ALA A 575 103.84 105.83 -113.88
N GLY A 576 103.36 105.35 -112.73
CA GLY A 576 101.92 105.30 -112.44
C GLY A 576 101.35 106.65 -111.98
N GLU A 577 100.18 106.56 -111.33
CA GLU A 577 99.34 107.65 -110.75
C GLU A 577 98.34 108.29 -111.76
N THR A 578 97.06 108.53 -111.44
CA THR A 578 96.31 108.35 -110.17
C THR A 578 94.77 108.28 -110.37
N HIS A 579 94.06 107.70 -109.38
CA HIS A 579 92.69 107.99 -108.90
C HIS A 579 91.45 108.02 -109.83
N SER A 580 90.50 107.09 -109.59
CA SER A 580 89.04 107.36 -109.47
C SER A 580 88.20 106.09 -109.22
N THR A 581 88.72 104.91 -109.55
CA THR A 581 87.91 103.67 -109.68
C THR A 581 87.90 102.75 -108.45
N THR A 582 88.73 103.00 -107.43
CA THR A 582 88.89 102.13 -106.26
C THR A 582 87.86 102.31 -105.14
N GLN A 583 87.10 103.41 -105.11
CA GLN A 583 86.03 103.59 -104.12
C GLN A 583 84.85 102.64 -104.35
N PHE A 584 84.48 102.39 -105.62
CA PHE A 584 83.31 101.57 -105.94
C PHE A 584 83.55 100.07 -105.65
N SER A 585 84.77 99.57 -105.86
CA SER A 585 85.14 98.19 -105.55
C SER A 585 85.14 97.90 -104.04
N LEU A 586 85.70 98.80 -103.22
CA LEU A 586 85.71 98.66 -101.76
C LEU A 586 84.29 98.78 -101.16
N GLN A 587 83.43 99.64 -101.73
CA GLN A 587 82.03 99.75 -101.31
C GLN A 587 81.26 98.44 -101.56
N LEU A 588 81.43 97.82 -102.73
CA LEU A 588 80.83 96.51 -103.06
C LEU A 588 81.27 95.38 -102.13
N GLU A 589 82.52 95.42 -101.67
CA GLU A 589 83.10 94.43 -100.75
C GLU A 589 82.62 94.64 -99.31
N VAL A 590 82.54 95.90 -98.85
CA VAL A 590 81.88 96.27 -97.58
C VAL A 590 80.41 95.86 -97.57
N ASP A 591 79.68 96.10 -98.66
CA ASP A 591 78.25 95.74 -98.74
C ASP A 591 78.05 94.23 -98.92
N ARG A 592 79.07 93.48 -99.36
CA ARG A 592 79.07 92.00 -99.30
C ARG A 592 79.28 91.52 -97.86
N LEU A 593 80.28 92.06 -97.16
CA LEU A 593 80.57 91.69 -95.77
C LEU A 593 79.42 92.04 -94.83
N LYS A 594 78.68 93.13 -95.05
CA LYS A 594 77.43 93.42 -94.32
C LYS A 594 76.37 92.34 -94.53
N ARG A 595 76.12 91.92 -95.78
CA ARG A 595 75.15 90.85 -96.09
C ARG A 595 75.57 89.48 -95.55
N ASP A 596 76.88 89.23 -95.47
CA ASP A 596 77.41 88.00 -94.87
C ASP A 596 77.37 88.05 -93.33
N LEU A 597 77.56 89.23 -92.72
CA LEU A 597 77.34 89.46 -91.28
C LEU A 597 75.86 89.33 -90.89
N GLU A 598 74.95 90.02 -91.60
CA GLU A 598 73.50 89.92 -91.41
C GLU A 598 73.03 88.47 -91.51
N ARG A 599 73.58 87.67 -92.44
CA ARG A 599 73.27 86.23 -92.53
C ARG A 599 73.71 85.44 -91.30
N VAL A 600 74.93 85.70 -90.79
CA VAL A 600 75.43 85.03 -89.58
C VAL A 600 74.65 85.47 -88.33
N GLU A 601 74.18 86.72 -88.27
CA GLU A 601 73.30 87.22 -87.21
C GLU A 601 71.89 86.57 -87.29
N ASP A 602 71.33 86.40 -88.49
CA ASP A 602 70.11 85.63 -88.75
C ASP A 602 70.26 84.14 -88.38
N GLU A 603 71.40 83.53 -88.69
CA GLU A 603 71.71 82.14 -88.33
C GLU A 603 71.91 81.99 -86.81
N LEU A 604 72.59 82.94 -86.16
CA LEU A 604 72.78 82.97 -84.71
C LEU A 604 71.46 83.18 -83.95
N THR A 605 70.58 84.05 -84.44
CA THR A 605 69.26 84.27 -83.83
C THR A 605 68.34 83.06 -84.01
N ARG A 606 68.39 82.38 -85.16
CA ARG A 606 67.72 81.07 -85.35
C ARG A 606 68.27 80.00 -84.42
N ALA A 607 69.59 79.86 -84.32
CA ALA A 607 70.22 78.87 -83.44
C ALA A 607 69.90 79.11 -81.95
N ARG A 608 69.84 80.37 -81.51
CA ARG A 608 69.37 80.74 -80.16
C ARG A 608 67.89 80.38 -79.97
N LYS A 609 67.03 80.71 -80.92
CA LYS A 609 65.60 80.36 -80.85
C LYS A 609 65.38 78.85 -80.83
N GLU A 610 66.12 78.08 -81.63
CA GLU A 610 66.09 76.61 -81.61
C GLU A 610 66.61 76.03 -80.29
N LEU A 611 67.58 76.68 -79.66
CA LEU A 611 68.05 76.32 -78.31
C LEU A 611 66.98 76.63 -77.26
N ASP A 612 66.41 77.84 -77.24
CA ASP A 612 65.33 78.23 -76.33
C ASP A 612 64.10 77.30 -76.47
N GLU A 613 63.72 76.96 -77.71
CA GLU A 613 62.66 75.98 -77.98
C GLU A 613 63.01 74.56 -77.50
N ARG A 614 64.28 74.16 -77.58
CA ARG A 614 64.74 72.86 -77.04
C ARG A 614 64.81 72.85 -75.52
N GLU A 615 65.23 73.94 -74.90
CA GLU A 615 65.21 74.10 -73.44
C GLU A 615 63.79 74.12 -72.90
N SER A 616 62.85 74.83 -73.56
CA SER A 616 61.42 74.78 -73.22
C SER A 616 60.91 73.33 -73.29
N LYS A 617 61.10 72.67 -74.44
CA LYS A 617 60.69 71.26 -74.63
C LYS A 617 61.43 70.29 -73.69
N GLY A 618 62.58 70.68 -73.14
CA GLY A 618 63.29 69.95 -72.08
C GLY A 618 62.56 70.09 -70.74
N ARG A 619 62.33 71.33 -70.31
CA ARG A 619 61.56 71.65 -69.08
C ARG A 619 60.17 71.05 -69.11
N ASP A 620 59.44 71.16 -70.22
CA ASP A 620 58.11 70.58 -70.39
C ASP A 620 58.12 69.04 -70.18
N ARG A 621 59.20 68.37 -70.62
CA ARG A 621 59.38 66.91 -70.42
C ARG A 621 59.80 66.54 -69.01
N ASP A 622 60.62 67.36 -68.38
CA ASP A 622 61.04 67.15 -66.99
C ASP A 622 59.85 67.37 -66.03
N ASP A 623 59.01 68.39 -66.28
CA ASP A 623 57.75 68.63 -65.57
C ASP A 623 56.74 67.48 -65.77
N ASP A 624 56.62 66.93 -66.99
CA ASP A 624 55.79 65.76 -67.26
C ASP A 624 56.36 64.47 -66.62
N LEU A 625 57.69 64.31 -66.57
CA LEU A 625 58.34 63.20 -65.86
C LEU A 625 58.13 63.29 -64.35
N ASP A 626 58.24 64.47 -63.76
CA ASP A 626 57.98 64.69 -62.33
C ASP A 626 56.49 64.48 -62.00
N ARG A 627 55.57 64.90 -62.89
CA ARG A 627 54.14 64.56 -62.78
C ARG A 627 53.93 63.05 -62.80
N LEU A 628 54.48 62.34 -63.79
CA LEU A 628 54.37 60.88 -63.91
C LEU A 628 55.02 60.15 -62.72
N HIS A 629 56.12 60.67 -62.16
CA HIS A 629 56.72 60.14 -60.95
C HIS A 629 55.90 60.44 -59.68
N GLY A 630 55.19 61.56 -59.63
CA GLY A 630 54.16 61.84 -58.62
C GLY A 630 53.01 60.85 -58.71
N GLU A 631 52.38 60.74 -59.88
CA GLU A 631 51.28 59.81 -60.16
C GLU A 631 51.66 58.36 -59.88
N ASN A 632 52.87 57.91 -60.23
CA ASN A 632 53.34 56.55 -59.94
C ASN A 632 53.56 56.31 -58.43
N ARG A 633 54.05 57.30 -57.68
CA ARG A 633 54.11 57.23 -56.21
C ARG A 633 52.72 57.17 -55.59
N ASP A 634 51.79 57.99 -56.06
CA ASP A 634 50.41 58.02 -55.57
C ASP A 634 49.65 56.73 -55.89
N LEU A 635 49.79 56.20 -57.10
CA LEU A 635 49.24 54.89 -57.49
C LEU A 635 49.86 53.74 -56.70
N SER A 636 51.17 53.77 -56.43
CA SER A 636 51.85 52.79 -55.58
C SER A 636 51.36 52.86 -54.13
N ALA A 637 51.16 54.07 -53.58
CA ALA A 637 50.62 54.29 -52.25
C ALA A 637 49.16 53.83 -52.16
N GLN A 638 48.34 54.11 -53.17
CA GLN A 638 46.96 53.62 -53.28
C GLN A 638 46.90 52.09 -53.37
N LEU A 639 47.79 51.46 -54.16
CA LEU A 639 47.87 50.01 -54.28
C LEU A 639 48.28 49.36 -52.95
N ALA A 640 49.26 49.93 -52.25
CA ALA A 640 49.67 49.46 -50.92
C ALA A 640 48.52 49.62 -49.89
N ALA A 641 47.85 50.77 -49.88
CA ALA A 641 46.70 51.01 -49.00
C ALA A 641 45.53 50.07 -49.28
N GLN A 642 45.20 49.80 -50.55
CA GLN A 642 44.17 48.83 -50.95
C GLN A 642 44.57 47.40 -50.60
N THR A 643 45.84 47.04 -50.74
CA THR A 643 46.35 45.71 -50.36
C THR A 643 46.23 45.51 -48.85
N GLN A 644 46.61 46.51 -48.05
CA GLN A 644 46.46 46.45 -46.59
C GLN A 644 44.99 46.46 -46.15
N ALA A 645 44.13 47.26 -46.81
CA ALA A 645 42.70 47.25 -46.55
C ALA A 645 42.07 45.88 -46.85
N ARG A 646 42.48 45.23 -47.96
CA ARG A 646 42.03 43.88 -48.31
C ARG A 646 42.49 42.83 -47.30
N LEU A 647 43.73 42.91 -46.81
CA LEU A 647 44.23 42.04 -45.74
C LEU A 647 43.42 42.22 -44.45
N ASN A 648 43.23 43.47 -44.00
CA ASN A 648 42.45 43.78 -42.81
C ASN A 648 40.97 43.34 -42.93
N VAL A 649 40.39 43.35 -44.13
CA VAL A 649 39.04 42.81 -44.40
C VAL A 649 39.04 41.28 -44.40
N SER A 650 40.08 40.63 -44.94
CA SER A 650 40.24 39.17 -44.86
C SER A 650 40.35 38.69 -43.42
N GLU A 651 41.23 39.28 -42.61
CA GLU A 651 41.38 38.93 -41.19
C GLU A 651 40.06 39.10 -40.42
N LYS A 652 39.32 40.18 -40.68
CA LYS A 652 37.98 40.38 -40.09
C LYS A 652 36.97 39.34 -40.56
N LEU A 653 37.00 38.95 -41.84
CA LEU A 653 36.15 37.90 -42.37
C LEU A 653 36.48 36.55 -41.73
N ASP A 654 37.76 36.21 -41.59
CA ASP A 654 38.23 34.97 -40.98
C ASP A 654 37.84 34.89 -39.49
N VAL A 655 37.97 35.99 -38.75
CA VAL A 655 37.49 36.10 -37.35
C VAL A 655 35.97 35.96 -37.27
N VAL A 656 35.20 36.61 -38.15
CA VAL A 656 33.74 36.49 -38.18
C VAL A 656 33.30 35.07 -38.56
N GLN A 657 33.96 34.42 -39.51
CA GLN A 657 33.71 33.02 -39.85
C GLN A 657 34.09 32.06 -38.71
N GLY A 658 35.18 32.32 -38.00
CA GLY A 658 35.58 31.55 -36.81
C GLY A 658 34.52 31.66 -35.70
N ASN A 659 34.07 32.88 -35.40
CA ASN A 659 33.02 33.13 -34.42
C ASN A 659 31.67 32.52 -34.84
N LEU A 660 31.33 32.57 -36.14
CA LEU A 660 30.12 31.93 -36.67
C LEU A 660 30.18 30.42 -36.47
N ARG A 661 31.26 29.75 -36.89
CA ARG A 661 31.45 28.30 -36.70
C ARG A 661 31.41 27.90 -35.22
N ALA A 662 31.97 28.71 -34.33
CA ALA A 662 31.88 28.50 -32.88
C ALA A 662 30.42 28.57 -32.39
N SER A 663 29.67 29.61 -32.81
CA SER A 663 28.24 29.74 -32.46
C SER A 663 27.37 28.63 -33.05
N GLU A 664 27.67 28.15 -34.26
CA GLU A 664 27.00 27.01 -34.89
C GLU A 664 27.25 25.71 -34.11
N ALA A 665 28.48 25.50 -33.63
CA ALA A 665 28.83 24.37 -32.77
C ALA A 665 28.14 24.45 -31.39
N GLU A 666 28.04 25.64 -30.79
CA GLU A 666 27.28 25.86 -29.55
C GLU A 666 25.78 25.59 -29.76
N ILE A 667 25.18 26.09 -30.85
CA ILE A 667 23.79 25.81 -31.21
C ILE A 667 23.55 24.31 -31.43
N ALA A 668 24.49 23.59 -32.07
CA ALA A 668 24.42 22.14 -32.22
C ALA A 668 24.48 21.42 -30.85
N ALA A 669 25.37 21.85 -29.95
CA ALA A 669 25.46 21.31 -28.59
C ALA A 669 24.19 21.58 -27.76
N PHE A 670 23.59 22.78 -27.87
CA PHE A 670 22.32 23.08 -27.22
C PHE A 670 21.17 22.24 -27.80
N LYS A 671 21.09 22.05 -29.13
CA LYS A 671 20.10 21.17 -29.76
C LYS A 671 20.23 19.72 -29.29
N ALA A 672 21.45 19.18 -29.22
CA ALA A 672 21.68 17.84 -28.68
C ALA A 672 21.22 17.74 -27.21
N ARG A 673 21.53 18.74 -26.39
CA ARG A 673 21.12 18.79 -24.98
C ARG A 673 19.62 18.96 -24.78
N VAL A 674 18.93 19.68 -25.67
CA VAL A 674 17.46 19.74 -25.71
C VAL A 674 16.89 18.36 -26.04
N GLY A 675 17.40 17.68 -27.06
CA GLY A 675 16.98 16.31 -27.41
C GLY A 675 17.20 15.30 -26.26
N GLU A 676 18.31 15.40 -25.53
CA GLU A 676 18.53 14.60 -24.31
C GLU A 676 17.50 14.91 -23.21
N LEU A 677 17.15 16.18 -23.00
CA LEU A 677 16.17 16.60 -22.00
C LEU A 677 14.75 16.17 -22.39
N GLU A 678 14.39 16.25 -23.68
CA GLU A 678 13.12 15.75 -24.22
C GLU A 678 13.02 14.22 -24.10
N ALA A 679 14.10 13.49 -24.41
CA ALA A 679 14.15 12.04 -24.23
C ALA A 679 14.05 11.61 -22.75
N ARG A 680 14.68 12.36 -21.83
CA ARG A 680 14.52 12.18 -20.37
C ARG A 680 13.09 12.47 -19.93
N LEU A 681 12.53 13.61 -20.34
CA LEU A 681 11.15 14.00 -20.01
C LEU A 681 10.14 12.95 -20.51
N GLY A 682 10.29 12.45 -21.74
CA GLY A 682 9.45 11.38 -22.29
C GLY A 682 9.67 10.02 -21.62
N LYS A 683 10.83 9.76 -21.00
CA LYS A 683 11.04 8.59 -20.13
C LYS A 683 10.36 8.77 -18.78
N ASP A 684 10.50 9.95 -18.17
CA ASP A 684 9.93 10.27 -16.86
C ASP A 684 8.40 10.33 -16.91
N GLN A 685 7.82 10.88 -17.99
CA GLN A 685 6.37 10.84 -18.25
C GLN A 685 5.84 9.40 -18.39
N ARG A 686 6.54 8.52 -19.11
CA ARG A 686 6.17 7.09 -19.19
C ARG A 686 6.30 6.40 -17.84
N SER A 687 7.35 6.70 -17.07
CA SER A 687 7.54 6.18 -15.72
C SER A 687 6.42 6.63 -14.77
N LEU A 688 6.02 7.90 -14.86
CA LEU A 688 4.92 8.48 -14.09
C LEU A 688 3.57 7.85 -14.47
N LEU A 689 3.27 7.69 -15.75
CA LEU A 689 2.05 7.03 -16.22
C LEU A 689 1.98 5.56 -15.78
N ASN A 690 3.11 4.84 -15.84
CA ASN A 690 3.19 3.47 -15.33
C ASN A 690 2.97 3.42 -13.81
N ALA A 691 3.57 4.33 -13.05
CA ALA A 691 3.37 4.44 -11.60
C ALA A 691 1.90 4.81 -11.26
N GLU A 692 1.30 5.74 -11.99
CA GLU A 692 -0.13 6.07 -11.84
C GLU A 692 -1.04 4.87 -12.16
N SER A 693 -0.75 4.10 -13.21
CA SER A 693 -1.50 2.87 -13.50
C SER A 693 -1.38 1.89 -12.33
N GLN A 694 -0.15 1.57 -11.91
CA GLN A 694 0.09 0.69 -10.76
C GLN A 694 -0.62 1.18 -9.49
N TYR A 695 -0.68 2.49 -9.25
CA TYR A 695 -1.43 3.03 -8.11
C TYR A 695 -2.95 2.94 -8.31
N ARG A 696 -3.51 3.12 -9.52
CA ARG A 696 -4.93 2.87 -9.81
C ARG A 696 -5.28 1.39 -9.64
N ASP A 697 -4.42 0.49 -10.10
CA ASP A 697 -4.59 -0.96 -10.01
C ASP A 697 -4.57 -1.39 -8.54
N GLN A 698 -3.53 -1.01 -7.79
CA GLN A 698 -3.46 -1.26 -6.33
C GLN A 698 -4.63 -0.64 -5.56
N LEU A 699 -5.11 0.55 -5.93
CA LEU A 699 -6.28 1.16 -5.28
C LEU A 699 -7.54 0.35 -5.58
N THR A 700 -7.67 -0.17 -6.80
CA THR A 700 -8.79 -1.01 -7.24
C THR A 700 -8.78 -2.37 -6.53
N GLU A 701 -7.63 -3.05 -6.47
CA GLU A 701 -7.44 -4.28 -5.70
C GLU A 701 -7.79 -4.10 -4.22
N ARG A 702 -7.26 -3.04 -3.58
CA ARG A 702 -7.54 -2.72 -2.17
C ARG A 702 -9.02 -2.42 -1.93
N ASN A 703 -9.66 -1.65 -2.81
CA ASN A 703 -11.07 -1.33 -2.70
C ASN A 703 -11.97 -2.54 -2.95
N THR A 704 -11.58 -3.45 -3.84
CA THR A 704 -12.26 -4.74 -4.05
C THR A 704 -12.12 -5.63 -2.81
N LEU A 705 -10.90 -5.79 -2.27
CA LEU A 705 -10.67 -6.52 -1.01
C LEU A 705 -11.50 -5.95 0.16
N LEU A 706 -11.54 -4.62 0.31
CA LEU A 706 -12.36 -3.96 1.33
C LEU A 706 -13.86 -4.21 1.12
N LEU A 707 -14.34 -4.16 -0.12
CA LEU A 707 -15.74 -4.49 -0.43
C LEU A 707 -16.05 -5.96 -0.12
N THR A 708 -15.15 -6.89 -0.45
CA THR A 708 -15.29 -8.31 -0.14
C THR A 708 -15.31 -8.56 1.36
N ILE A 709 -14.40 -7.95 2.14
CA ILE A 709 -14.38 -8.03 3.61
C ILE A 709 -15.69 -7.47 4.20
N TYR A 710 -16.18 -6.35 3.68
CA TYR A 710 -17.47 -5.77 4.08
C TYR A 710 -18.63 -6.75 3.80
N GLN A 711 -18.70 -7.34 2.60
CA GLN A 711 -19.72 -8.33 2.25
C GLN A 711 -19.65 -9.60 3.10
N TYR A 712 -18.47 -10.09 3.47
CA TYR A 712 -18.35 -11.20 4.43
C TYR A 712 -18.82 -10.82 5.83
N MET A 713 -18.52 -9.60 6.29
CA MET A 713 -19.06 -9.10 7.55
C MET A 713 -20.59 -8.97 7.51
N ASP A 714 -21.19 -8.58 6.39
CA ASP A 714 -22.65 -8.51 6.21
C ASP A 714 -23.31 -9.88 6.39
N LYS A 715 -22.72 -10.92 5.79
CA LYS A 715 -23.14 -12.32 5.95
C LYS A 715 -23.04 -12.77 7.41
N ILE A 716 -21.89 -12.54 8.05
CA ILE A 716 -21.65 -12.94 9.46
C ILE A 716 -22.61 -12.22 10.42
N LEU A 717 -22.96 -10.96 10.15
CA LEU A 717 -23.90 -10.17 10.95
C LEU A 717 -25.38 -10.45 10.61
N GLY A 718 -25.67 -11.24 9.57
CA GLY A 718 -27.04 -11.55 9.14
C GLY A 718 -27.82 -10.35 8.58
N VAL A 719 -27.13 -9.31 8.12
CA VAL A 719 -27.73 -8.01 7.73
C VAL A 719 -28.34 -8.05 6.32
N ASP A 720 -28.13 -9.14 5.57
CA ASP A 720 -28.61 -9.41 4.20
C ASP A 720 -30.12 -9.15 3.95
N LYS A 721 -30.93 -9.05 5.01
CA LYS A 721 -32.38 -8.80 4.93
C LYS A 721 -32.79 -7.33 4.96
N THR A 722 -31.85 -6.38 5.13
CA THR A 722 -32.18 -4.94 5.16
C THR A 722 -31.93 -4.27 3.79
N PRO A 723 -32.86 -3.39 3.32
CA PRO A 723 -32.79 -2.84 1.96
C PRO A 723 -31.65 -1.82 1.81
N LYS A 724 -30.82 -2.02 0.77
CA LYS A 724 -29.57 -1.30 0.46
C LYS A 724 -29.74 0.17 0.03
N LYS A 725 -30.43 0.99 0.81
CA LYS A 725 -30.55 2.45 0.59
C LYS A 725 -29.57 3.22 1.48
N GLY A 726 -28.32 3.34 1.03
CA GLY A 726 -27.32 4.22 1.66
C GLY A 726 -25.87 3.73 1.63
N GLU A 727 -25.61 2.48 1.23
CA GLU A 727 -24.26 1.91 1.29
C GLU A 727 -23.35 2.44 0.19
N THR A 728 -22.52 3.43 0.55
CA THR A 728 -21.43 3.92 -0.31
C THR A 728 -20.35 2.84 -0.46
N LYS A 729 -20.04 2.46 -1.70
CA LYS A 729 -18.93 1.55 -2.01
C LYS A 729 -17.58 2.24 -1.75
N PRO A 730 -16.49 1.51 -1.43
CA PRO A 730 -15.16 2.08 -1.19
C PRO A 730 -14.70 3.07 -2.28
N PHE A 731 -15.01 2.75 -3.55
CA PHE A 731 -14.67 3.54 -4.73
C PHE A 731 -15.41 4.90 -4.85
N THR A 732 -16.45 5.15 -4.06
CA THR A 732 -17.36 6.30 -4.23
C THR A 732 -17.29 7.32 -3.08
N ASN A 733 -17.22 6.84 -1.84
CA ASN A 733 -16.97 7.67 -0.67
C ASN A 733 -16.35 6.81 0.42
N PHE A 734 -15.02 6.85 0.51
CA PHE A 734 -14.27 6.04 1.47
C PHE A 734 -14.60 6.38 2.93
N SER A 735 -14.92 7.65 3.25
CA SER A 735 -15.24 8.05 4.64
C SER A 735 -16.50 7.34 5.12
N VAL A 736 -17.58 7.43 4.35
CA VAL A 736 -18.87 6.81 4.73
C VAL A 736 -18.77 5.27 4.69
N PHE A 737 -18.01 4.71 3.75
CA PHE A 737 -17.69 3.28 3.77
C PHE A 737 -16.93 2.86 5.05
N HIS A 738 -15.93 3.64 5.46
CA HIS A 738 -15.13 3.40 6.65
C HIS A 738 -15.96 3.45 7.94
N ASP A 739 -16.84 4.45 8.07
CA ASP A 739 -17.75 4.58 9.22
C ASP A 739 -18.76 3.42 9.31
N ASN A 740 -19.28 2.96 8.16
CA ASN A 740 -20.14 1.78 8.07
C ASN A 740 -19.38 0.49 8.44
N LEU A 741 -18.15 0.31 7.93
CA LEU A 741 -17.29 -0.83 8.25
C LEU A 741 -16.95 -0.86 9.76
N ILE A 742 -16.62 0.28 10.36
CA ILE A 742 -16.39 0.40 11.81
C ILE A 742 -17.65 0.03 12.60
N THR A 743 -18.83 0.46 12.16
CA THR A 743 -20.10 0.16 12.84
C THR A 743 -20.39 -1.34 12.81
N ARG A 744 -20.16 -2.00 11.67
CA ARG A 744 -20.28 -3.46 11.53
C ARG A 744 -19.21 -4.21 12.33
N LEU A 745 -17.95 -3.73 12.37
CA LEU A 745 -16.90 -4.30 13.23
C LEU A 745 -17.24 -4.22 14.73
N LYS A 746 -17.86 -3.12 15.18
CA LYS A 746 -18.35 -2.99 16.56
C LYS A 746 -19.45 -4.01 16.87
N ALA A 747 -20.41 -4.20 15.95
CA ALA A 747 -21.44 -5.23 16.09
C ALA A 747 -20.85 -6.64 16.16
N LEU A 748 -19.88 -6.96 15.30
CA LEU A 748 -19.18 -8.25 15.31
C LEU A 748 -18.42 -8.47 16.62
N THR A 749 -17.74 -7.43 17.13
CA THR A 749 -17.05 -7.46 18.42
C THR A 749 -18.03 -7.70 19.57
N GLN A 750 -19.23 -7.11 19.51
CA GLN A 750 -20.27 -7.31 20.51
C GLN A 750 -20.79 -8.76 20.50
N ILE A 751 -21.05 -9.33 19.31
CA ILE A 751 -21.44 -10.75 19.17
C ILE A 751 -20.36 -11.67 19.74
N GLN A 752 -19.07 -11.38 19.48
CA GLN A 752 -17.96 -12.15 20.07
C GLN A 752 -18.00 -12.09 21.61
N LEU A 753 -18.18 -10.91 22.21
CA LEU A 753 -18.26 -10.75 23.67
C LEU A 753 -19.46 -11.48 24.27
N ASP A 754 -20.61 -11.48 23.59
CA ASP A 754 -21.80 -12.21 24.02
C ASP A 754 -21.66 -13.73 23.85
N PHE A 755 -20.93 -14.19 22.83
CA PHE A 755 -20.55 -15.60 22.67
C PHE A 755 -19.60 -16.05 23.79
N ASP A 756 -18.50 -15.33 24.03
CA ASP A 756 -17.55 -15.60 25.11
C ASP A 756 -18.25 -15.65 26.49
N ARG A 757 -19.24 -14.78 26.71
CA ARG A 757 -20.08 -14.78 27.92
C ARG A 757 -20.94 -16.03 28.01
N ARG A 758 -21.68 -16.37 26.96
CA ARG A 758 -22.52 -17.59 26.92
C ARG A 758 -21.69 -18.87 27.09
N CYS A 759 -20.52 -18.95 26.46
CA CYS A 759 -19.60 -20.07 26.64
C CYS A 759 -19.19 -20.22 28.10
N LYS A 760 -18.78 -19.15 28.79
CA LYS A 760 -18.45 -19.20 30.22
C LYS A 760 -19.64 -19.54 31.11
N GLU A 761 -20.83 -19.07 30.79
CA GLU A 761 -22.06 -19.45 31.51
C GLU A 761 -22.38 -20.94 31.33
N VAL A 762 -22.18 -21.50 30.13
CA VAL A 762 -22.36 -22.93 29.83
C VAL A 762 -21.28 -23.80 30.47
N GLU A 763 -20.01 -23.42 30.35
CA GLU A 763 -18.87 -24.05 31.03
C GLU A 763 -19.07 -24.07 32.55
N GLY A 764 -19.53 -22.95 33.14
CA GLY A 764 -19.89 -22.86 34.55
C GLY A 764 -20.97 -23.85 34.94
N ARG A 765 -22.10 -23.88 34.21
CA ARG A 765 -23.18 -24.84 34.44
C ARG A 765 -22.73 -26.31 34.33
N PHE A 766 -21.83 -26.63 33.40
CA PHE A 766 -21.27 -27.98 33.28
C PHE A 766 -20.26 -28.31 34.39
N MET A 767 -19.43 -27.35 34.81
CA MET A 767 -18.54 -27.49 35.98
C MET A 767 -19.33 -27.70 37.27
N ASP A 768 -20.44 -26.99 37.46
CA ASP A 768 -21.34 -27.17 38.61
C ASP A 768 -21.98 -28.57 38.59
N LYS A 769 -22.55 -28.99 37.44
CA LYS A 769 -23.08 -30.36 37.24
C LYS A 769 -22.03 -31.44 37.49
N LEU A 770 -20.82 -31.29 36.96
CA LEU A 770 -19.70 -32.23 37.21
C LEU A 770 -19.32 -32.28 38.69
N THR A 771 -19.29 -31.12 39.36
CA THR A 771 -18.99 -31.01 40.79
C THR A 771 -20.07 -31.69 41.63
N ASP A 772 -21.35 -31.55 41.26
CA ASP A 772 -22.46 -32.20 41.96
C ASP A 772 -22.53 -33.71 41.68
N MET A 773 -22.30 -34.16 40.46
CA MET A 773 -22.11 -35.59 40.17
C MET A 773 -20.94 -36.18 40.96
N ARG A 774 -19.83 -35.44 41.12
CA ARG A 774 -18.70 -35.85 41.96
C ARG A 774 -19.08 -35.96 43.45
N LYS A 775 -19.85 -35.01 43.99
CA LYS A 775 -20.40 -35.10 45.36
C LYS A 775 -21.34 -36.30 45.52
N GLN A 776 -22.19 -36.58 44.53
CA GLN A 776 -23.10 -37.73 44.53
C GLN A 776 -22.32 -39.06 44.50
N LEU A 777 -21.27 -39.16 43.68
CA LEU A 777 -20.36 -40.31 43.66
C LEU A 777 -19.65 -40.47 45.01
N ASP A 778 -19.06 -39.41 45.57
CA ASP A 778 -18.42 -39.45 46.90
C ASP A 778 -19.41 -39.85 48.01
N ALA A 779 -20.69 -39.50 47.88
CA ALA A 779 -21.75 -39.93 48.81
C ALA A 779 -22.12 -41.41 48.63
N ARG A 780 -22.25 -41.89 47.38
CA ARG A 780 -22.48 -43.32 47.07
C ARG A 780 -21.32 -44.19 47.51
N TRP A 781 -20.07 -43.76 47.31
CA TRP A 781 -18.88 -44.45 47.82
C TRP A 781 -18.91 -44.59 49.35
N LYS A 782 -19.17 -43.49 50.08
CA LYS A 782 -19.32 -43.54 51.55
C LYS A 782 -20.49 -44.43 52.01
N GLN A 783 -21.52 -44.60 51.19
CA GLN A 783 -22.62 -45.52 51.48
C GLN A 783 -22.21 -46.99 51.23
N ILE A 784 -21.46 -47.26 50.16
CA ILE A 784 -20.85 -48.56 49.89
C ILE A 784 -19.88 -48.95 51.02
N ASP A 785 -19.01 -48.03 51.46
CA ASP A 785 -18.09 -48.25 52.59
C ASP A 785 -18.84 -48.65 53.87
N LYS A 786 -19.98 -48.00 54.16
CA LYS A 786 -20.86 -48.34 55.29
C LYS A 786 -21.48 -49.72 55.13
N PHE A 787 -21.96 -50.06 53.93
CA PHE A 787 -22.51 -51.39 53.65
C PHE A 787 -21.43 -52.46 53.77
N GLU A 788 -20.23 -52.25 53.24
CA GLU A 788 -19.10 -53.18 53.35
C GLU A 788 -18.67 -53.36 54.81
N ALA A 789 -18.58 -52.28 55.58
CA ALA A 789 -18.31 -52.34 57.02
C ALA A 789 -19.39 -53.12 57.77
N SER A 790 -20.68 -52.91 57.45
CA SER A 790 -21.78 -53.69 58.04
C SER A 790 -21.72 -55.17 57.66
N ALA A 791 -21.42 -55.50 56.39
CA ALA A 791 -21.28 -56.86 55.91
C ALA A 791 -20.09 -57.59 56.56
N LYS A 792 -18.97 -56.88 56.76
CA LYS A 792 -17.81 -57.36 57.54
C LYS A 792 -18.20 -57.63 58.99
N ALA A 793 -18.92 -56.72 59.66
CA ALA A 793 -19.40 -56.94 61.02
C ALA A 793 -20.35 -58.16 61.12
N TYR A 794 -21.29 -58.32 60.17
CA TYR A 794 -22.15 -59.52 60.10
C TYR A 794 -21.35 -60.79 59.85
N ALA A 795 -20.31 -60.75 59.00
CA ALA A 795 -19.42 -61.89 58.75
C ALA A 795 -18.61 -62.26 60.01
N GLU A 796 -18.11 -61.28 60.77
CA GLU A 796 -17.43 -61.50 62.05
C GLU A 796 -18.37 -62.09 63.11
N VAL A 797 -19.61 -61.57 63.22
CA VAL A 797 -20.64 -62.14 64.10
C VAL A 797 -20.97 -63.58 63.72
N LYS A 798 -21.15 -63.88 62.41
CA LYS A 798 -21.37 -65.24 61.89
C LYS A 798 -20.18 -66.16 62.17
N ALA A 799 -18.95 -65.69 62.03
CA ALA A 799 -17.74 -66.43 62.38
C ALA A 799 -17.65 -66.67 63.90
N GLY A 800 -18.03 -65.69 64.72
CA GLY A 800 -18.15 -65.82 66.18
C GLY A 800 -19.16 -66.88 66.59
N TRP A 801 -20.35 -66.89 65.97
CA TRP A 801 -21.36 -67.94 66.18
C TRP A 801 -20.86 -69.32 65.76
N ARG A 802 -20.19 -69.45 64.60
CA ARG A 802 -19.58 -70.73 64.18
C ARG A 802 -18.54 -71.25 65.18
N ARG A 803 -17.68 -70.37 65.72
CA ARG A 803 -16.72 -70.75 66.78
C ARG A 803 -17.43 -71.19 68.06
N LYS A 804 -18.46 -70.45 68.51
CA LYS A 804 -19.28 -70.82 69.68
C LYS A 804 -20.00 -72.16 69.48
N PHE A 805 -20.56 -72.39 68.30
CA PHE A 805 -21.23 -73.64 67.94
C PHE A 805 -20.27 -74.81 67.96
N SER A 806 -19.12 -74.71 67.26
CA SER A 806 -18.08 -75.75 67.27
C SER A 806 -17.50 -76.01 68.67
N ALA A 807 -17.38 -74.98 69.51
CA ALA A 807 -17.01 -75.16 70.92
C ALA A 807 -18.09 -75.92 71.71
N LYS A 808 -19.39 -75.63 71.47
CA LYS A 808 -20.50 -76.37 72.08
C LYS A 808 -20.66 -77.79 71.55
N GLU A 809 -20.35 -78.05 70.28
CA GLU A 809 -20.23 -79.42 69.77
C GLU A 809 -19.06 -80.16 70.46
N GLY A 810 -17.90 -79.51 70.62
CA GLY A 810 -16.77 -80.08 71.35
C GLY A 810 -17.08 -80.37 72.83
N GLU A 811 -17.79 -79.45 73.52
CA GLU A 811 -18.29 -79.68 74.87
C GLU A 811 -19.33 -80.82 74.91
N LEU A 812 -20.25 -80.89 73.94
CA LEU A 812 -21.25 -81.95 73.83
C LEU A 812 -20.60 -83.32 73.61
N GLU A 813 -19.62 -83.42 72.72
CA GLU A 813 -18.87 -84.67 72.51
C GLU A 813 -18.05 -85.03 73.75
N ALA A 814 -17.42 -84.08 74.44
CA ALA A 814 -16.76 -84.35 75.72
C ALA A 814 -17.74 -84.83 76.82
N ILE A 815 -18.97 -84.32 76.83
CA ILE A 815 -20.04 -84.82 77.72
C ILE A 815 -20.51 -86.22 77.28
N LYS A 816 -20.62 -86.50 75.98
CA LYS A 816 -20.94 -87.85 75.47
C LYS A 816 -19.84 -88.86 75.81
N THR A 817 -18.55 -88.51 75.64
CA THR A 817 -17.44 -89.41 75.99
C THR A 817 -17.38 -89.64 77.49
N THR A 818 -17.50 -88.60 78.33
CA THR A 818 -17.53 -88.77 79.79
C THR A 818 -18.78 -89.53 80.26
N ASN A 819 -19.93 -89.38 79.61
CA ASN A 819 -21.12 -90.18 79.92
C ASN A 819 -20.98 -91.65 79.45
N ALA A 820 -20.31 -91.90 78.33
CA ALA A 820 -19.94 -93.25 77.89
C ALA A 820 -18.89 -93.89 78.81
N GLU A 821 -17.91 -93.11 79.28
CA GLU A 821 -16.95 -93.54 80.31
C GLU A 821 -17.63 -93.80 81.64
N MET A 822 -18.58 -92.97 82.08
CA MET A 822 -19.37 -93.22 83.29
C MET A 822 -20.30 -94.43 83.13
N ALA A 823 -20.91 -94.64 81.97
CA ALA A 823 -21.68 -95.85 81.68
C ALA A 823 -20.78 -97.11 81.70
N ALA A 824 -19.56 -97.03 81.15
CA ALA A 824 -18.57 -98.09 81.23
C ALA A 824 -18.05 -98.30 82.67
N GLN A 825 -17.88 -97.23 83.45
CA GLN A 825 -17.50 -97.30 84.87
C GLN A 825 -18.62 -97.93 85.70
N LEU A 826 -19.88 -97.54 85.50
CA LEU A 826 -21.05 -98.18 86.14
C LEU A 826 -21.16 -99.66 85.76
N ALA A 827 -20.91 -100.01 84.48
CA ALA A 827 -20.82 -101.40 84.04
C ALA A 827 -19.63 -102.17 84.66
N SER A 828 -18.53 -101.48 85.00
CA SER A 828 -17.38 -102.07 85.70
C SER A 828 -17.59 -102.21 87.22
N ILE A 829 -18.31 -101.27 87.84
CA ILE A 829 -18.69 -101.26 89.26
C ILE A 829 -19.78 -102.31 89.54
N ALA A 830 -20.53 -102.74 88.51
CA ALA A 830 -21.45 -103.87 88.57
C ALA A 830 -20.76 -105.26 88.71
N ARG A 831 -19.44 -105.32 88.97
CA ARG A 831 -18.72 -106.55 89.37
C ARG A 831 -18.14 -106.39 90.78
N PRO A 832 -18.55 -107.23 91.76
CA PRO A 832 -18.19 -107.01 93.16
C PRO A 832 -16.83 -107.63 93.55
N GLY A 833 -15.97 -106.85 94.24
CA GLY A 833 -14.97 -107.40 95.16
C GLY A 833 -13.64 -106.64 95.34
N HIS A 834 -13.46 -106.02 96.53
CA HIS A 834 -12.17 -105.78 97.25
C HIS A 834 -11.12 -104.83 96.60
N THR A 835 -10.31 -104.00 97.29
CA THR A 835 -9.96 -103.85 98.73
C THR A 835 -9.36 -102.46 99.06
N ASP A 836 -9.67 -101.88 100.22
CA ASP A 836 -9.46 -100.45 100.54
C ASP A 836 -8.05 -100.03 101.03
N SER A 837 -6.96 -100.46 100.36
CA SER A 837 -5.58 -100.11 100.79
C SER A 837 -4.75 -99.34 99.76
N MET A 838 -5.06 -99.47 98.46
CA MET A 838 -4.43 -98.62 97.43
C MET A 838 -5.05 -97.21 97.35
N GLU A 839 -6.28 -97.05 97.82
CA GLU A 839 -7.03 -95.79 97.71
C GLU A 839 -6.31 -94.62 98.39
N ILE A 840 -5.86 -94.78 99.64
CA ILE A 840 -5.22 -93.69 100.42
C ILE A 840 -3.97 -93.13 99.72
N ARG A 841 -3.16 -94.01 99.10
CA ARG A 841 -1.99 -93.58 98.32
C ARG A 841 -2.40 -92.90 97.00
N SER A 842 -3.43 -93.42 96.33
CA SER A 842 -3.98 -92.81 95.11
C SER A 842 -4.58 -91.42 95.39
N LEU A 843 -5.27 -91.24 96.52
CA LEU A 843 -5.89 -90.00 96.96
C LEU A 843 -4.84 -88.94 97.30
N SER A 844 -3.75 -89.32 97.97
CA SER A 844 -2.60 -88.44 98.20
C SER A 844 -1.97 -87.96 96.88
N THR A 845 -1.79 -88.85 95.90
CA THR A 845 -1.26 -88.47 94.58
C THR A 845 -2.27 -87.64 93.76
N ARG A 846 -3.58 -87.85 93.98
CA ARG A 846 -4.65 -87.02 93.41
C ARG A 846 -4.64 -85.60 94.01
N ALA A 847 -4.44 -85.47 95.32
CA ALA A 847 -4.38 -84.19 96.01
C ALA A 847 -3.19 -83.34 95.52
N VAL A 848 -1.98 -83.91 95.46
CA VAL A 848 -0.79 -83.20 94.94
C VAL A 848 -0.97 -82.79 93.46
N ASN A 849 -1.60 -83.64 92.65
CA ASN A 849 -1.94 -83.25 91.26
C ASN A 849 -3.05 -82.20 91.18
N ALA A 850 -3.98 -82.17 92.13
CA ALA A 850 -5.01 -81.12 92.22
C ALA A 850 -4.39 -79.78 92.63
N GLU A 851 -3.50 -79.75 93.63
CA GLU A 851 -2.73 -78.55 94.01
C GLU A 851 -1.88 -78.03 92.85
N ARG A 852 -1.19 -78.91 92.12
CA ARG A 852 -0.40 -78.50 90.94
C ARG A 852 -1.27 -77.94 89.82
N ARG A 853 -2.48 -78.49 89.62
CA ARG A 853 -3.48 -77.94 88.69
C ARG A 853 -4.04 -76.60 89.17
N LEU A 854 -4.28 -76.44 90.47
CA LEU A 854 -4.74 -75.20 91.08
C LEU A 854 -3.71 -74.07 90.92
N ASN A 855 -2.44 -74.32 91.25
CA ASN A 855 -1.36 -73.34 91.04
C ASN A 855 -1.20 -72.97 89.56
N ASN A 856 -1.31 -73.93 88.64
CA ASN A 856 -1.27 -73.64 87.20
C ASN A 856 -2.48 -72.80 86.76
N ALA A 857 -3.68 -73.09 87.27
CA ALA A 857 -4.89 -72.32 86.98
C ALA A 857 -4.83 -70.90 87.57
N GLN A 858 -4.29 -70.74 88.79
CA GLN A 858 -4.07 -69.42 89.42
C GLN A 858 -3.04 -68.60 88.66
N ASN A 859 -1.93 -69.20 88.22
CA ASN A 859 -0.94 -68.51 87.39
C ASN A 859 -1.49 -68.14 86.00
N GLN A 860 -2.36 -68.97 85.42
CA GLN A 860 -3.07 -68.64 84.18
C GLN A 860 -4.08 -67.51 84.40
N LEU A 861 -4.82 -67.52 85.51
CA LEU A 861 -5.76 -66.46 85.89
C LEU A 861 -5.02 -65.13 86.04
N LEU A 862 -3.96 -65.07 86.85
CA LEU A 862 -3.09 -63.89 87.01
C LEU A 862 -2.57 -63.38 85.65
N ALA A 863 -2.09 -64.27 84.77
CA ALA A 863 -1.63 -63.89 83.44
C ALA A 863 -2.76 -63.39 82.52
N THR A 864 -4.01 -63.82 82.71
CA THR A 864 -5.17 -63.25 82.01
C THR A 864 -5.63 -61.92 82.61
N GLU A 865 -5.60 -61.77 83.93
CA GLU A 865 -5.92 -60.53 84.63
C GLU A 865 -4.92 -59.43 84.27
N GLU A 866 -3.62 -59.73 84.23
CA GLU A 866 -2.59 -58.79 83.80
C GLU A 866 -2.77 -58.38 82.32
N LYS A 867 -3.10 -59.33 81.43
CA LYS A 867 -3.43 -59.01 80.03
C LYS A 867 -4.69 -58.14 79.90
N MET A 868 -5.72 -58.40 80.70
CA MET A 868 -6.94 -57.59 80.74
C MET A 868 -6.66 -56.18 81.27
N ALA A 869 -5.83 -56.05 82.31
CA ALA A 869 -5.39 -54.76 82.83
C ALA A 869 -4.58 -53.97 81.78
N GLN A 870 -3.61 -54.61 81.11
CA GLN A 870 -2.85 -53.98 80.02
C GLN A 870 -3.73 -53.60 78.83
N MET A 871 -4.74 -54.40 78.48
CA MET A 871 -5.70 -54.09 77.41
C MET A 871 -6.60 -52.91 77.81
N SER A 872 -7.10 -52.88 79.04
CA SER A 872 -7.89 -51.78 79.60
C SER A 872 -7.09 -50.47 79.61
N GLN A 873 -5.82 -50.50 80.05
CA GLN A 873 -4.94 -49.33 80.03
C GLN A 873 -4.65 -48.82 78.61
N ARG A 874 -4.54 -49.73 77.62
CA ARG A 874 -4.42 -49.36 76.20
C ARG A 874 -5.70 -48.75 75.65
N SER A 875 -6.88 -49.24 76.05
CA SER A 875 -8.16 -48.60 75.69
C SER A 875 -8.23 -47.20 76.29
N ALA A 876 -8.07 -47.05 77.60
CA ALA A 876 -8.16 -45.76 78.29
C ALA A 876 -7.19 -44.70 77.70
N THR A 877 -5.97 -45.11 77.29
CA THR A 877 -5.03 -44.19 76.63
C THR A 877 -5.33 -43.91 75.16
N ALA A 878 -6.11 -44.77 74.48
CA ALA A 878 -6.68 -44.46 73.16
C ALA A 878 -7.89 -43.51 73.31
N ASP A 879 -8.78 -43.79 74.25
CA ASP A 879 -9.99 -43.01 74.53
C ASP A 879 -9.63 -41.57 74.93
N ALA A 880 -8.65 -41.37 75.80
CA ALA A 880 -8.13 -40.04 76.14
C ALA A 880 -7.53 -39.28 74.94
N LYS A 881 -6.92 -39.98 73.96
CA LYS A 881 -6.42 -39.37 72.72
C LYS A 881 -7.55 -39.03 71.75
N TRP A 882 -8.60 -39.83 71.70
CA TRP A 882 -9.82 -39.53 70.95
C TRP A 882 -10.53 -38.31 71.52
N GLU A 883 -10.74 -38.26 72.84
CA GLU A 883 -11.37 -37.12 73.52
C GLU A 883 -10.60 -35.82 73.30
N ALA A 884 -9.26 -35.85 73.37
CA ALA A 884 -8.41 -34.71 73.06
C ALA A 884 -8.57 -34.21 71.61
N ARG A 885 -8.64 -35.12 70.63
CA ARG A 885 -8.90 -34.77 69.21
C ARG A 885 -10.30 -34.21 69.00
N VAL A 886 -11.31 -34.78 69.65
CA VAL A 886 -12.69 -34.26 69.58
C VAL A 886 -12.74 -32.82 70.10
N LYS A 887 -12.11 -32.54 71.24
CA LYS A 887 -11.98 -31.17 71.78
C LYS A 887 -11.19 -30.23 70.85
N GLU A 888 -10.17 -30.72 70.15
CA GLU A 888 -9.45 -29.94 69.12
C GLU A 888 -10.34 -29.63 67.90
N TYR A 889 -11.17 -30.58 67.45
CA TYR A 889 -12.12 -30.35 66.36
C TYR A 889 -13.26 -29.41 66.77
N GLU A 890 -13.81 -29.55 67.98
CA GLU A 890 -14.84 -28.64 68.52
C GLU A 890 -14.33 -27.19 68.63
N THR A 891 -13.11 -27.00 69.11
CA THR A 891 -12.51 -25.66 69.20
C THR A 891 -12.20 -25.06 67.83
N ARG A 892 -11.74 -25.86 66.87
CA ARG A 892 -11.59 -25.43 65.46
C ARG A 892 -12.92 -25.08 64.80
N LEU A 893 -13.97 -25.88 65.05
CA LEU A 893 -15.31 -25.63 64.52
C LEU A 893 -15.89 -24.31 65.06
N ARG A 894 -15.83 -24.09 66.39
CA ARG A 894 -16.24 -22.82 67.01
C ARG A 894 -15.46 -21.63 66.44
N ALA A 895 -14.14 -21.75 66.26
CA ALA A 895 -13.32 -20.69 65.67
C ALA A 895 -13.71 -20.38 64.21
N ALA A 896 -14.09 -21.40 63.43
CA ALA A 896 -14.61 -21.23 62.07
C ALA A 896 -15.99 -20.57 62.06
N GLU A 897 -16.92 -21.01 62.92
CA GLU A 897 -18.24 -20.40 63.10
C GLU A 897 -18.16 -18.92 63.48
N GLU A 898 -17.24 -18.56 64.38
CA GLU A 898 -17.01 -17.15 64.73
C GLU A 898 -16.42 -16.35 63.56
N ARG A 899 -15.54 -16.92 62.73
CA ARG A 899 -15.06 -16.24 61.51
C ARG A 899 -16.21 -15.96 60.55
N VAL A 900 -17.06 -16.96 60.28
CA VAL A 900 -18.25 -16.79 59.43
C VAL A 900 -19.22 -15.76 60.03
N LYS A 901 -19.39 -15.71 61.36
CA LYS A 901 -20.19 -14.65 62.03
C LYS A 901 -19.59 -13.26 61.81
N ARG A 902 -18.27 -13.08 61.98
CA ARG A 902 -17.58 -11.80 61.71
C ARG A 902 -17.68 -11.39 60.24
N GLU A 903 -17.50 -12.32 59.31
CA GLU A 903 -17.61 -12.07 57.86
C GLU A 903 -19.03 -11.71 57.45
N ARG A 904 -20.05 -12.39 57.99
CA ARG A 904 -21.47 -12.02 57.80
C ARG A 904 -21.78 -10.64 58.37
N GLN A 905 -21.22 -10.30 59.53
CA GLN A 905 -21.41 -8.98 60.15
C GLN A 905 -20.74 -7.86 59.33
N GLY A 906 -19.46 -8.01 58.95
CA GLY A 906 -18.78 -7.06 58.06
C GLY A 906 -19.32 -7.06 56.61
N GLY A 907 -20.08 -8.09 56.23
CA GLY A 907 -20.93 -8.08 55.03
C GLY A 907 -22.14 -7.17 55.19
N LYS A 908 -22.90 -7.34 56.28
CA LYS A 908 -24.06 -6.49 56.62
C LYS A 908 -23.68 -5.01 56.77
N GLU A 909 -22.54 -4.72 57.40
CA GLU A 909 -22.04 -3.35 57.57
C GLU A 909 -21.74 -2.70 56.22
N ARG A 910 -21.03 -3.40 55.32
CA ARG A 910 -20.80 -2.91 53.94
C ARG A 910 -22.09 -2.73 53.14
N VAL A 911 -23.09 -3.61 53.30
CA VAL A 911 -24.41 -3.42 52.67
C VAL A 911 -25.09 -2.17 53.22
N ALA A 912 -25.09 -1.96 54.54
CA ALA A 912 -25.68 -0.78 55.16
C ALA A 912 -24.98 0.53 54.76
N GLU A 913 -23.64 0.52 54.62
CA GLU A 913 -22.85 1.63 54.08
C GLU A 913 -23.22 1.93 52.62
N LEU A 914 -23.34 0.91 51.78
CA LEU A 914 -23.76 1.05 50.39
C LEU A 914 -25.20 1.60 50.30
N GLU A 915 -26.15 1.07 51.06
CA GLU A 915 -27.53 1.59 51.14
C GLU A 915 -27.59 3.03 51.66
N ALA A 916 -26.70 3.41 52.58
CA ALA A 916 -26.59 4.81 53.03
C ALA A 916 -26.05 5.71 51.90
N SER A 917 -25.03 5.26 51.17
CA SER A 917 -24.48 5.99 50.02
C SER A 917 -25.50 6.15 48.88
N VAL A 918 -26.28 5.11 48.58
CA VAL A 918 -27.39 5.15 47.60
C VAL A 918 -28.46 6.15 48.02
N ARG A 919 -28.85 6.17 49.31
CA ARG A 919 -29.79 7.18 49.83
C ARG A 919 -29.25 8.61 49.76
N VAL A 920 -27.95 8.82 49.91
CA VAL A 920 -27.31 10.14 49.71
C VAL A 920 -27.34 10.54 48.23
N LEU A 921 -27.01 9.62 47.32
CA LEU A 921 -27.06 9.87 45.88
C LEU A 921 -28.49 10.13 45.37
N GLN A 922 -29.49 9.40 45.88
CA GLN A 922 -30.91 9.66 45.59
C GLN A 922 -31.32 11.07 46.03
N ARG A 923 -30.97 11.50 47.25
CA ARG A 923 -31.25 12.89 47.71
C ARG A 923 -30.55 13.95 46.84
N GLN A 924 -29.34 13.67 46.34
CA GLN A 924 -28.64 14.56 45.42
C GLN A 924 -29.34 14.63 44.05
N LEU A 925 -29.85 13.50 43.56
CA LEU A 925 -30.65 13.43 42.33
C LEU A 925 -31.97 14.21 42.48
N ASP A 926 -32.70 14.03 43.58
CA ASP A 926 -33.94 14.76 43.87
C ASP A 926 -33.69 16.28 43.95
N LEU A 927 -32.59 16.70 44.58
CA LEU A 927 -32.17 18.10 44.62
C LEU A 927 -31.82 18.65 43.23
N ALA A 928 -31.17 17.85 42.39
CA ALA A 928 -30.86 18.22 41.01
C ALA A 928 -32.14 18.31 40.15
N GLN A 929 -33.09 17.39 40.31
CA GLN A 929 -34.39 17.42 39.64
C GLN A 929 -35.22 18.63 40.10
N ARG A 930 -35.25 18.95 41.39
CA ARG A 930 -35.91 20.17 41.90
C ARG A 930 -35.28 21.45 41.34
N ARG A 931 -33.95 21.52 41.24
CA ARG A 931 -33.27 22.63 40.56
C ARG A 931 -33.62 22.72 39.08
N SER A 932 -33.73 21.58 38.40
CA SER A 932 -34.18 21.51 36.99
C SER A 932 -35.63 22.00 36.84
N HIS A 933 -36.54 21.59 37.73
CA HIS A 933 -37.91 22.08 37.77
C HIS A 933 -37.96 23.59 38.04
N GLN A 934 -37.23 24.08 39.03
CA GLN A 934 -37.13 25.53 39.31
C GLN A 934 -36.53 26.33 38.15
N LEU A 935 -35.58 25.75 37.39
CA LEU A 935 -35.07 26.37 36.17
C LEU A 935 -36.14 26.38 35.06
N ASN A 936 -36.90 25.29 34.89
CA ASN A 936 -38.03 25.24 33.96
C ASN A 936 -39.15 26.23 34.35
N ASP A 937 -39.43 26.41 35.64
CA ASP A 937 -40.40 27.37 36.17
C ASP A 937 -39.92 28.82 35.97
N VAL A 938 -38.61 29.08 36.12
CA VAL A 938 -38.02 30.39 35.80
C VAL A 938 -38.02 30.64 34.29
N VAL A 939 -37.80 29.63 33.46
CA VAL A 939 -37.95 29.72 32.00
C VAL A 939 -39.42 30.01 31.64
N ALA A 940 -40.38 29.27 32.20
CA ALA A 940 -41.81 29.48 31.99
C ALA A 940 -42.27 30.89 32.43
N ASN A 941 -41.78 31.38 33.57
CA ASN A 941 -42.06 32.74 34.06
C ASN A 941 -41.25 33.84 33.35
N SER A 942 -40.23 33.50 32.55
CA SER A 942 -39.56 34.44 31.64
C SER A 942 -40.21 34.52 30.25
N HIS A 943 -41.15 33.62 30.00
CA HIS A 943 -42.03 33.59 28.82
C HIS A 943 -43.46 34.08 29.15
N ALA A 944 -43.65 34.73 30.30
CA ALA A 944 -44.87 35.39 30.75
C ALA A 944 -44.58 36.87 31.08
#